data_AF-A0AA39YID4-F1
#
_entry.id   AF-A0AA39YID4-F1
#
_cell.length_a   1.000
_cell.length_b   1.000
_cell.length_c   1.000
_cell.angle_alpha   90.00
_cell.angle_beta   90.00
_cell.angle_gamma   90.00
#
_symmetry.space_group_name_H-M   'P 1'
#
loop_
_entity.id
_entity.type
_entity.pdbx_description
1 polymer ?
#
loop_
_entity_poly.entity_id
_entity_poly.type
_entity_poly.pdbx_seq_one_letter_code
_entity_poly.pdbx_strand_id
1 'polypeptide(L)'
;MNDAFFNFGDDPFNLPHLPGEDYLSPAVIEDIMAQQDPDDVEQIMSGAIYQARVEFMAKRLTAIPKMFAEQAQTMFIHRRLFQEKSPAALQDALSACALYCLKNPENQALVFANLQHKSQQLIAQTDPFLASKVELLAAVQALLLYHIIRLFDGDIRLRAQAEADEAVLVMWTKQLKMRMHQLVPSLPASAGALLPTQNRPQDWQRWLIEESTRRTVVSSFMVRAVYEFLKFGYDKASDHRLSFTAQAALWNAQSEYGWRSAYSEHERLEVRLTHWDDDIAKASPNDLEELGILVMATLWGMDTTGEWLGKGHLASYFLSDETEPHLLRFSGFGSPPGDLVRKPDNRLTRPYSDDMAGERTPLVGASPGSPRLAKLNRWLLETLDRLNPLVTTTPRRLFEICDQSIYPPFLRRRCQAMLAAEWTHRLPIIQQSSPADMAASLIVKALDEIADGASSKITVVDFCSGGGGPVPVIEKLVNKKRAERNKPPIPFTMTDIKPHIDAWIAASSRSANLNYFPQPVDATNPPPAIISATASVNGAHAQHRVFRLYCLAFHHFPDDLARKVLESTINTSDGFAILELQDRRLASLLLMFLDFWLMFVVTIFWFWHDPLQMFFTYIIPILPFTLSFDGFVSSLRTRNFLEVMTLIDSSLEAALHGAQAKTVRRVLQETGTAEIEGWVFKGGREMHTWPIGYMNYIVGRRINRRR
;
A
#
# COMPACT_ATOMS: atom_id res chain seq x y z
N MET A 1 -14.82 -36.45 50.49
CA MET A 1 -16.24 -36.05 50.38
C MET A 1 -16.38 -35.31 49.07
N ASN A 2 -17.40 -35.65 48.28
CA ASN A 2 -17.59 -35.14 46.93
C ASN A 2 -17.96 -33.66 46.94
N ASP A 3 -17.11 -32.79 46.39
CA ASP A 3 -17.40 -31.37 46.12
C ASP A 3 -18.26 -31.20 44.86
N ALA A 4 -19.35 -31.95 44.79
CA ALA A 4 -20.39 -31.80 43.77
C ALA A 4 -21.39 -30.66 44.10
N PHE A 5 -21.07 -29.79 45.07
CA PHE A 5 -22.01 -28.82 45.65
C PHE A 5 -21.81 -27.36 45.21
N PHE A 6 -20.83 -27.06 44.34
CA PHE A 6 -20.64 -25.73 43.74
C PHE A 6 -20.64 -25.75 42.20
N ASN A 7 -21.39 -26.68 41.60
CA ASN A 7 -21.65 -26.63 40.17
C ASN A 7 -22.73 -25.56 39.92
N PHE A 8 -22.32 -24.31 39.71
CA PHE A 8 -23.19 -23.26 39.18
C PHE A 8 -23.49 -23.57 37.71
N GLY A 9 -24.40 -24.52 37.49
CA GLY A 9 -24.82 -25.03 36.18
C GLY A 9 -25.79 -24.14 35.40
N ASP A 10 -26.08 -22.93 35.87
CA ASP A 10 -27.02 -22.00 35.23
C ASP A 10 -26.36 -20.66 34.83
N ASP A 11 -25.10 -20.68 34.39
CA ASP A 11 -24.52 -19.52 33.69
C ASP A 11 -24.92 -19.59 32.20
N PRO A 12 -25.68 -18.61 31.66
CA PRO A 12 -26.14 -18.60 30.26
C PRO A 12 -25.01 -18.64 29.22
N PHE A 13 -23.74 -18.54 29.63
CA PHE A 13 -22.54 -18.64 28.80
C PHE A 13 -21.82 -20.00 28.86
N ASN A 14 -22.39 -21.01 29.53
CA ASN A 14 -21.93 -22.41 29.42
C ASN A 14 -22.64 -23.13 28.25
N LEU A 15 -22.57 -22.56 27.05
CA LEU A 15 -23.15 -23.16 25.84
C LEU A 15 -22.27 -24.29 25.29
N PRO A 16 -22.84 -25.31 24.63
CA PRO A 16 -22.07 -26.30 23.88
C PRO A 16 -21.19 -25.58 22.84
N HIS A 17 -19.92 -26.01 22.72
CA HIS A 17 -18.94 -25.42 21.81
C HIS A 17 -19.49 -25.24 20.40
N LEU A 18 -19.31 -24.04 19.83
CA LEU A 18 -19.61 -23.79 18.42
C LEU A 18 -18.68 -24.65 17.55
N PRO A 19 -19.14 -25.19 16.40
CA PRO A 19 -18.33 -26.07 15.55
C PRO A 19 -16.95 -25.46 15.27
N GLY A 20 -15.91 -26.27 15.44
CA GLY A 20 -14.51 -25.87 15.33
C GLY A 20 -14.01 -26.03 13.91
N GLU A 21 -14.01 -24.94 13.15
CA GLU A 21 -13.10 -24.80 12.02
C GLU A 21 -12.00 -23.81 12.42
N ASP A 22 -10.76 -24.09 12.04
CA ASP A 22 -9.66 -23.14 12.16
C ASP A 22 -10.00 -21.92 11.29
N TYR A 23 -10.41 -20.83 11.93
CA TYR A 23 -10.82 -19.58 11.25
C TYR A 23 -9.68 -18.86 10.53
N LEU A 24 -8.43 -19.30 10.73
CA LEU A 24 -7.26 -18.80 10.01
C LEU A 24 -6.77 -19.87 9.04
N SER A 25 -7.15 -19.74 7.77
CA SER A 25 -6.53 -20.55 6.72
C SER A 25 -5.06 -20.11 6.52
N PRO A 26 -4.09 -21.02 6.37
CA PRO A 26 -2.71 -20.68 6.00
C PRO A 26 -2.65 -19.76 4.78
N ALA A 27 -3.58 -19.92 3.85
CA ALA A 27 -3.71 -19.06 2.67
C ALA A 27 -3.98 -17.59 3.01
N VAL A 28 -4.57 -17.28 4.17
CA VAL A 28 -4.78 -15.89 4.63
C VAL A 28 -3.46 -15.27 5.08
N ILE A 29 -2.63 -16.01 5.81
CA ILE A 29 -1.29 -15.56 6.18
C ILE A 29 -0.45 -15.38 4.92
N GLU A 30 -0.44 -16.37 4.02
CA GLU A 30 0.26 -16.29 2.74
C GLU A 30 -0.22 -15.11 1.89
N ASP A 31 -1.53 -14.84 1.83
CA ASP A 31 -2.10 -13.70 1.10
C ASP A 31 -1.71 -12.35 1.71
N ILE A 32 -1.62 -12.24 3.05
CA ILE A 32 -1.12 -11.03 3.71
C ILE A 32 0.38 -10.88 3.45
N MET A 33 1.15 -11.97 3.53
CA MET A 33 2.60 -11.97 3.30
C MET A 33 2.97 -11.78 1.82
N ALA A 34 2.13 -12.19 0.88
CA ALA A 34 2.34 -11.98 -0.56
C ALA A 34 2.30 -10.50 -0.97
N GLN A 35 1.87 -9.61 -0.06
CA GLN A 35 1.94 -8.16 -0.23
C GLN A 35 3.32 -7.57 0.16
N GLN A 36 4.26 -8.39 0.65
CA GLN A 36 5.62 -7.98 0.97
C GLN A 36 6.43 -7.73 -0.31
N ASP A 37 7.21 -6.65 -0.31
CA ASP A 37 8.05 -6.25 -1.44
C ASP A 37 9.33 -7.12 -1.50
N PRO A 38 9.62 -7.84 -2.60
CA PRO A 38 10.79 -8.71 -2.69
C PRO A 38 12.15 -7.96 -2.63
N ASP A 39 12.18 -6.63 -2.75
CA ASP A 39 13.41 -5.84 -2.59
C ASP A 39 13.73 -5.48 -1.11
N ASP A 40 12.79 -5.66 -0.17
CA ASP A 40 13.04 -5.56 1.29
C ASP A 40 13.75 -6.83 1.84
N VAL A 41 13.93 -7.84 0.98
CA VAL A 41 14.51 -9.15 1.33
C VAL A 41 16.02 -9.09 1.60
N GLU A 42 16.74 -8.10 1.06
CA GLU A 42 18.17 -7.94 1.38
C GLU A 42 18.41 -7.30 2.76
N GLN A 43 17.37 -6.84 3.47
CA GLN A 43 17.50 -6.32 4.83
C GLN A 43 16.74 -7.06 5.93
N ILE A 44 16.19 -8.25 5.64
CA ILE A 44 15.65 -9.15 6.68
C ILE A 44 16.12 -10.59 6.43
N MET A 45 17.42 -10.81 6.61
CA MET A 45 17.90 -12.11 7.12
C MET A 45 17.48 -12.21 8.60
N SER A 46 16.20 -12.43 8.88
CA SER A 46 15.72 -12.82 10.21
C SER A 46 14.70 -13.95 10.10
N GLY A 47 15.19 -15.10 9.63
CA GLY A 47 14.79 -16.49 9.89
C GLY A 47 13.31 -16.89 9.96
N ALA A 48 13.02 -18.13 9.56
CA ALA A 48 11.78 -18.86 9.87
C ALA A 48 11.27 -18.67 11.33
N ILE A 49 12.17 -18.32 12.26
CA ILE A 49 11.91 -18.01 13.67
C ILE A 49 10.95 -16.82 13.88
N TYR A 50 11.04 -15.73 13.10
CA TYR A 50 10.15 -14.57 13.28
C TYR A 50 8.79 -14.82 12.65
N GLN A 51 8.77 -15.47 11.50
CA GLN A 51 7.53 -15.92 10.84
C GLN A 51 6.72 -16.84 11.76
N ALA A 52 7.34 -17.87 12.35
CA ALA A 52 6.67 -18.79 13.27
C ALA A 52 6.04 -18.11 14.49
N ARG A 53 6.68 -17.06 15.04
CA ARG A 53 6.10 -16.26 16.14
C ARG A 53 4.83 -15.55 15.68
N VAL A 54 4.88 -14.88 14.54
CA VAL A 54 3.75 -14.07 14.07
C VAL A 54 2.59 -14.93 13.60
N GLU A 55 2.85 -16.08 12.99
CA GLU A 55 1.83 -17.09 12.64
C GLU A 55 1.12 -17.62 13.89
N PHE A 56 1.88 -17.99 14.93
CA PHE A 56 1.31 -18.39 16.22
C PHE A 56 0.41 -17.29 16.80
N MET A 57 0.90 -16.05 16.82
CA MET A 57 0.15 -14.91 17.34
C MET A 57 -1.13 -14.68 16.54
N ALA A 58 -1.06 -14.69 15.21
CA ALA A 58 -2.22 -14.54 14.34
C ALA A 58 -3.27 -15.63 14.62
N LYS A 59 -2.86 -16.89 14.77
CA LYS A 59 -3.75 -18.01 15.11
C LYS A 59 -4.45 -17.81 16.45
N ARG A 60 -3.77 -17.26 17.45
CA ARG A 60 -4.38 -16.96 18.76
C ARG A 60 -5.31 -15.76 18.69
N LEU A 61 -4.97 -14.72 17.93
CA LEU A 61 -5.83 -13.55 17.75
C LEU A 61 -7.16 -13.90 17.07
N THR A 62 -7.17 -14.78 16.06
CA THR A 62 -8.42 -15.18 15.37
C THR A 62 -9.40 -15.97 16.23
N ALA A 63 -8.94 -16.57 17.34
CA ALA A 63 -9.81 -17.26 18.29
C ALA A 63 -10.59 -16.29 19.20
N ILE A 64 -10.14 -15.04 19.34
CA ILE A 64 -10.69 -14.06 20.30
C ILE A 64 -12.19 -13.77 20.09
N PRO A 65 -12.69 -13.55 18.85
CA PRO A 65 -14.12 -13.34 18.62
C PRO A 65 -14.97 -14.52 19.09
N LYS A 66 -14.52 -15.76 18.85
CA LYS A 66 -15.21 -16.97 19.32
C LYS A 66 -15.19 -17.08 20.84
N MET A 67 -14.04 -16.86 21.47
CA MET A 67 -13.93 -16.84 22.93
C MET A 67 -14.87 -15.80 23.55
N PHE A 68 -14.98 -14.62 22.94
CA PHE A 68 -15.91 -13.60 23.41
C PHE A 68 -17.37 -14.03 23.24
N ALA A 69 -17.74 -14.62 22.10
CA ALA A 69 -19.09 -15.11 21.83
C ALA A 69 -19.51 -16.22 22.81
N GLU A 70 -18.60 -17.14 23.14
CA GLU A 70 -18.87 -18.27 24.03
C GLU A 70 -18.85 -17.83 25.50
N GLN A 71 -17.88 -17.00 25.90
CA GLN A 71 -17.57 -16.80 27.31
C GLN A 71 -17.81 -15.38 27.80
N ALA A 72 -18.09 -14.40 26.94
CA ALA A 72 -18.08 -12.97 27.27
C ALA A 72 -16.79 -12.52 28.00
N GLN A 73 -15.70 -13.27 27.84
CA GLN A 73 -14.40 -13.07 28.45
C GLN A 73 -13.32 -13.27 27.39
N THR A 74 -12.32 -12.40 27.41
CA THR A 74 -11.12 -12.52 26.57
C THR A 74 -9.90 -12.09 27.41
N MET A 75 -8.72 -12.10 26.79
CA MET A 75 -7.51 -11.57 27.42
C MET A 75 -7.56 -10.07 27.74
N PHE A 76 -8.53 -9.33 27.19
CA PHE A 76 -8.73 -7.88 27.40
C PHE A 76 -10.15 -7.44 27.75
N ILE A 77 -11.14 -8.35 27.74
CA ILE A 77 -12.53 -8.10 28.19
C ILE A 77 -12.82 -9.04 29.37
N HIS A 78 -13.20 -8.48 30.52
CA HIS A 78 -13.55 -9.27 31.69
C HIS A 78 -15.06 -9.53 31.78
N ARG A 79 -15.48 -10.80 31.98
CA ARG A 79 -16.90 -11.22 32.02
C ARG A 79 -17.73 -10.38 32.98
N ARG A 80 -17.22 -10.09 34.17
CA ARG A 80 -17.95 -9.30 35.19
C ARG A 80 -18.24 -7.85 34.76
N LEU A 81 -17.31 -7.19 34.06
CA LEU A 81 -17.58 -5.83 33.56
C LEU A 81 -18.64 -5.83 32.47
N PHE A 82 -18.67 -6.88 31.65
CA PHE A 82 -19.72 -7.08 30.67
C PHE A 82 -21.06 -7.37 31.34
N GLN A 83 -21.16 -8.34 32.25
CA GLN A 83 -22.44 -8.73 32.87
C GLN A 83 -23.08 -7.65 33.75
N GLU A 84 -22.29 -6.87 34.50
CA GLU A 84 -22.83 -5.87 35.43
C GLU A 84 -23.39 -4.63 34.72
N LYS A 85 -22.67 -4.14 33.70
CA LYS A 85 -23.02 -2.87 33.02
C LYS A 85 -23.62 -3.07 31.65
N SER A 86 -23.36 -4.23 31.03
CA SER A 86 -23.73 -4.60 29.65
C SER A 86 -23.67 -3.42 28.69
N PRO A 87 -22.49 -2.82 28.44
CA PRO A 87 -22.38 -1.66 27.57
C PRO A 87 -22.92 -1.97 26.16
N ALA A 88 -23.69 -1.06 25.57
CA ALA A 88 -24.31 -1.29 24.26
C ALA A 88 -23.29 -1.70 23.18
N ALA A 89 -22.11 -1.06 23.17
CA ALA A 89 -21.01 -1.40 22.27
C ALA A 89 -20.56 -2.87 22.38
N LEU A 90 -20.47 -3.42 23.59
CA LEU A 90 -20.06 -4.81 23.81
C LEU A 90 -21.19 -5.79 23.57
N GLN A 91 -22.46 -5.42 23.81
CA GLN A 91 -23.61 -6.25 23.44
C GLN A 91 -23.69 -6.42 21.91
N ASP A 92 -23.53 -5.31 21.19
CA ASP A 92 -23.46 -5.33 19.73
C ASP A 92 -22.27 -6.16 19.25
N ALA A 93 -21.10 -6.00 19.87
CA ALA A 93 -19.93 -6.80 19.53
C ALA A 93 -20.13 -8.29 19.79
N LEU A 94 -20.79 -8.66 20.90
CA LEU A 94 -21.12 -10.05 21.21
C LEU A 94 -22.01 -10.64 20.13
N SER A 95 -23.05 -9.90 19.72
CA SER A 95 -23.97 -10.34 18.66
C SER A 95 -23.26 -10.53 17.31
N ALA A 96 -22.36 -9.61 16.95
CA ALA A 96 -21.59 -9.69 15.72
C ALA A 96 -20.57 -10.85 15.75
N CYS A 97 -19.90 -11.08 16.89
CA CYS A 97 -18.98 -12.21 17.07
C CYS A 97 -19.73 -13.55 16.98
N ALA A 98 -20.89 -13.68 17.62
CA ALA A 98 -21.71 -14.88 17.55
C ALA A 98 -22.21 -15.13 16.13
N LEU A 99 -22.71 -14.10 15.44
CA LEU A 99 -23.14 -14.20 14.04
C LEU A 99 -21.98 -14.56 13.10
N TYR A 100 -20.79 -14.01 13.37
CA TYR A 100 -19.57 -14.35 12.65
C TYR A 100 -19.16 -15.82 12.83
N CYS A 101 -19.30 -16.37 14.03
CA CYS A 101 -19.02 -17.79 14.27
C CYS A 101 -19.99 -18.73 13.54
N LEU A 102 -21.17 -18.24 13.15
CA LEU A 102 -22.19 -18.96 12.37
C LEU A 102 -22.10 -18.68 10.86
N LYS A 103 -21.05 -17.99 10.40
CA LYS A 103 -20.81 -17.67 9.00
C LYS A 103 -20.66 -18.96 8.17
N ASN A 104 -21.32 -18.99 7.02
CA ASN A 104 -21.19 -20.01 5.99
C ASN A 104 -21.30 -19.36 4.59
N PRO A 105 -21.03 -20.08 3.49
CA PRO A 105 -21.06 -19.49 2.15
C PRO A 105 -22.40 -18.84 1.74
N GLU A 106 -23.53 -19.28 2.31
CA GLU A 106 -24.86 -18.77 1.99
C GLU A 106 -25.17 -17.45 2.71
N ASN A 107 -24.75 -17.33 3.98
CA ASN A 107 -25.05 -16.16 4.81
C ASN A 107 -23.89 -15.14 4.90
N GLN A 108 -22.70 -15.45 4.36
CA GLN A 108 -21.49 -14.66 4.49
C GLN A 108 -21.69 -13.16 4.16
N ALA A 109 -22.36 -12.85 3.05
CA ALA A 109 -22.59 -11.46 2.66
C ALA A 109 -23.43 -10.69 3.69
N LEU A 110 -24.39 -11.34 4.35
CA LEU A 110 -25.23 -10.75 5.39
C LEU A 110 -24.45 -10.55 6.68
N VAL A 111 -23.63 -11.54 7.07
CA VAL A 111 -22.73 -11.45 8.24
C VAL A 111 -21.76 -10.28 8.07
N PHE A 112 -21.15 -10.14 6.89
CA PHE A 112 -20.20 -9.06 6.60
C PHE A 112 -20.87 -7.69 6.59
N ALA A 113 -22.07 -7.58 6.00
CA ALA A 113 -22.85 -6.35 6.03
C ALA A 113 -23.24 -5.95 7.47
N ASN A 114 -23.60 -6.93 8.32
CA ASN A 114 -23.90 -6.68 9.73
C ASN A 114 -22.66 -6.16 10.49
N LEU A 115 -21.53 -6.83 10.33
CA LEU A 115 -20.26 -6.43 10.95
C LEU A 115 -19.85 -5.01 10.53
N GLN A 116 -19.94 -4.70 9.23
CA GLN A 116 -19.64 -3.37 8.71
C GLN A 116 -20.58 -2.31 9.31
N HIS A 117 -21.89 -2.59 9.35
CA HIS A 117 -22.87 -1.68 9.90
C HIS A 117 -22.61 -1.41 11.40
N LYS A 118 -22.35 -2.45 12.19
CA LYS A 118 -22.04 -2.32 13.63
C LYS A 118 -20.76 -1.52 13.88
N SER A 119 -19.72 -1.75 13.07
CA SER A 119 -18.47 -0.96 13.15
C SER A 119 -18.71 0.52 12.85
N GLN A 120 -19.39 0.83 11.73
CA GLN A 120 -19.68 2.21 11.33
C GLN A 120 -20.59 2.93 12.32
N GLN A 121 -21.60 2.23 12.85
CA GLN A 121 -22.49 2.77 13.88
C GLN A 121 -21.70 3.13 15.15
N LEU A 122 -20.83 2.23 15.62
CA LEU A 122 -20.00 2.48 16.80
C LEU A 122 -19.09 3.69 16.61
N ILE A 123 -18.43 3.80 15.45
CA ILE A 123 -17.55 4.93 15.10
C ILE A 123 -18.34 6.24 15.06
N ALA A 124 -19.54 6.23 14.46
CA ALA A 124 -20.37 7.43 14.34
C ALA A 124 -20.94 7.92 15.69
N GLN A 125 -21.20 7.01 16.63
CA GLN A 125 -21.85 7.33 17.90
C GLN A 125 -20.87 7.64 19.04
N THR A 126 -19.59 7.36 18.87
CA THR A 126 -18.58 7.51 19.94
C THR A 126 -17.71 8.74 19.67
N ASP A 127 -17.83 9.76 20.52
CA ASP A 127 -16.84 10.84 20.60
C ASP A 127 -15.79 10.47 21.67
N PRO A 128 -14.53 10.20 21.30
CA PRO A 128 -13.52 9.75 22.24
C PRO A 128 -13.11 10.82 23.26
N PHE A 129 -13.38 12.10 23.00
CA PHE A 129 -13.07 13.19 23.92
C PHE A 129 -14.16 13.39 24.96
N LEU A 130 -15.43 13.12 24.60
CA LEU A 130 -16.58 13.29 25.49
C LEU A 130 -16.98 12.02 26.25
N ALA A 131 -16.75 10.84 25.66
CA ALA A 131 -17.07 9.56 26.30
C ALA A 131 -16.37 9.42 27.66
N SER A 132 -17.03 8.85 28.65
CA SER A 132 -16.40 8.47 29.91
C SER A 132 -15.32 7.40 29.68
N LYS A 133 -14.43 7.18 30.66
CA LYS A 133 -13.40 6.14 30.57
C LYS A 133 -13.99 4.74 30.30
N VAL A 134 -15.11 4.41 30.94
CA VAL A 134 -15.76 3.09 30.81
C VAL A 134 -16.43 2.93 29.45
N GLU A 135 -17.08 3.99 28.94
CA GLU A 135 -17.67 3.98 27.60
C GLU A 135 -16.60 3.89 26.51
N LEU A 136 -15.52 4.67 26.63
CA LEU A 136 -14.40 4.61 25.71
C LEU A 136 -13.69 3.25 25.75
N LEU A 137 -13.53 2.65 26.95
CA LEU A 137 -13.01 1.29 27.10
C LEU A 137 -13.85 0.28 26.33
N ALA A 138 -15.17 0.28 26.56
CA ALA A 138 -16.10 -0.62 25.86
C ALA A 138 -16.09 -0.41 24.34
N ALA A 139 -16.01 0.85 23.89
CA ALA A 139 -15.94 1.18 22.46
C ALA A 139 -14.63 0.70 21.81
N VAL A 140 -13.48 0.87 22.48
CA VAL A 140 -12.19 0.35 21.99
C VAL A 140 -12.19 -1.17 21.96
N GLN A 141 -12.69 -1.83 22.99
CA GLN A 141 -12.80 -3.29 23.05
C GLN A 141 -13.68 -3.85 21.91
N ALA A 142 -14.84 -3.25 21.66
CA ALA A 142 -15.74 -3.63 20.57
C ALA A 142 -15.08 -3.40 19.19
N LEU A 143 -14.47 -2.23 18.97
CA LEU A 143 -13.80 -1.91 17.71
C LEU A 143 -12.59 -2.82 17.45
N LEU A 144 -11.90 -3.25 18.51
CA LEU A 144 -10.78 -4.19 18.44
C LEU A 144 -11.25 -5.58 18.02
N LEU A 145 -12.39 -6.08 18.54
CA LEU A 145 -13.01 -7.33 18.07
C LEU A 145 -13.38 -7.25 16.58
N TYR A 146 -13.99 -6.15 16.13
CA TYR A 146 -14.31 -5.95 14.72
C TYR A 146 -13.05 -5.88 13.85
N HIS A 147 -11.97 -5.29 14.34
CA HIS A 147 -10.69 -5.28 13.65
C HIS A 147 -10.09 -6.67 13.51
N ILE A 148 -10.06 -7.46 14.58
CA ILE A 148 -9.54 -8.83 14.55
C ILE A 148 -10.28 -9.66 13.50
N ILE A 149 -11.63 -9.62 13.50
CA ILE A 149 -12.42 -10.33 12.49
C ILE A 149 -12.03 -9.83 11.09
N ARG A 150 -12.05 -8.52 10.86
CA ARG A 150 -11.86 -7.95 9.53
C ARG A 150 -10.46 -8.15 8.95
N LEU A 151 -9.42 -8.13 9.79
CA LEU A 151 -8.03 -8.30 9.34
C LEU A 151 -7.72 -9.75 8.96
N PHE A 152 -8.26 -10.71 9.73
CA PHE A 152 -7.84 -12.11 9.67
C PHE A 152 -8.88 -13.08 9.09
N ASP A 153 -10.08 -12.63 8.70
CA ASP A 153 -11.11 -13.47 8.06
C ASP A 153 -10.67 -14.03 6.70
N GLY A 154 -9.82 -13.31 5.97
CA GLY A 154 -9.39 -13.66 4.61
C GLY A 154 -10.14 -12.91 3.50
N ASP A 155 -11.29 -12.30 3.79
CA ASP A 155 -11.94 -11.40 2.83
C ASP A 155 -11.18 -10.07 2.66
N ILE A 156 -10.74 -9.82 1.44
CA ILE A 156 -9.93 -8.64 1.08
C ILE A 156 -10.68 -7.33 1.36
N ARG A 157 -12.03 -7.31 1.23
CA ARG A 157 -12.83 -6.10 1.46
C ARG A 157 -12.93 -5.79 2.95
N LEU A 158 -13.14 -6.81 3.78
CA LEU A 158 -13.11 -6.65 5.23
C LEU A 158 -11.74 -6.13 5.69
N ARG A 159 -10.66 -6.69 5.16
CA ARG A 159 -9.29 -6.25 5.49
C ARG A 159 -9.08 -4.79 5.11
N ALA A 160 -9.43 -4.38 3.89
CA ALA A 160 -9.35 -2.99 3.45
C ALA A 160 -10.20 -2.03 4.32
N GLN A 161 -11.36 -2.47 4.82
CA GLN A 161 -12.17 -1.67 5.75
C GLN A 161 -11.51 -1.51 7.12
N ALA A 162 -10.87 -2.56 7.65
CA ALA A 162 -10.09 -2.44 8.88
C ALA A 162 -8.91 -1.49 8.70
N GLU A 163 -8.20 -1.56 7.57
CA GLU A 163 -7.10 -0.63 7.27
C GLU A 163 -7.57 0.83 7.18
N ALA A 164 -8.73 1.08 6.56
CA ALA A 164 -9.31 2.42 6.51
C ALA A 164 -9.68 2.95 7.90
N ASP A 165 -10.18 2.07 8.79
CA ASP A 165 -10.56 2.41 10.15
C ASP A 165 -9.39 2.39 11.14
N GLU A 166 -8.17 2.00 10.73
CA GLU A 166 -7.00 1.84 11.62
C GLU A 166 -6.69 3.14 12.37
N ALA A 167 -6.74 4.27 11.67
CA ALA A 167 -6.49 5.59 12.26
C ALA A 167 -7.45 5.91 13.42
N VAL A 168 -8.70 5.44 13.33
CA VAL A 168 -9.72 5.61 14.38
C VAL A 168 -9.37 4.76 15.59
N LEU A 169 -9.08 3.46 15.40
CA LEU A 169 -8.68 2.56 16.48
C LEU A 169 -7.42 3.05 17.19
N VAL A 170 -6.42 3.52 16.44
CA VAL A 170 -5.17 4.08 16.98
C VAL A 170 -5.45 5.34 17.79
N MET A 171 -6.31 6.24 17.29
CA MET A 171 -6.70 7.45 18.00
C MET A 171 -7.40 7.12 19.33
N TRP A 172 -8.41 6.25 19.30
CA TRP A 172 -9.16 5.88 20.50
C TRP A 172 -8.27 5.14 21.52
N THR A 173 -7.40 4.26 21.06
CA THR A 173 -6.42 3.56 21.91
C THR A 173 -5.48 4.57 22.59
N LYS A 174 -5.00 5.60 21.87
CA LYS A 174 -4.19 6.67 22.46
C LYS A 174 -4.96 7.48 23.50
N GLN A 175 -6.23 7.84 23.23
CA GLN A 175 -7.09 8.54 24.19
C GLN A 175 -7.33 7.70 25.44
N LEU A 176 -7.60 6.41 25.29
CA LEU A 176 -7.76 5.47 26.39
C LEU A 176 -6.47 5.34 27.21
N LYS A 177 -5.32 5.24 26.54
CA LYS A 177 -4.00 5.21 27.17
C LYS A 177 -3.69 6.47 27.97
N MET A 178 -4.09 7.65 27.53
CA MET A 178 -3.91 8.90 28.31
C MET A 178 -4.74 8.91 29.61
N ARG A 179 -5.78 8.09 29.69
CA ARG A 179 -6.65 7.92 30.88
C ARG A 179 -6.27 6.68 31.69
N MET A 180 -5.22 5.96 31.29
CA MET A 180 -4.74 4.73 31.91
C MET A 180 -3.77 5.04 33.05
N HIS A 181 -3.93 4.36 34.18
CA HIS A 181 -2.98 4.45 35.28
C HIS A 181 -1.92 3.35 35.13
N GLN A 182 -0.64 3.75 35.14
CA GLN A 182 0.48 2.82 35.14
C GLN A 182 0.67 2.19 36.51
N LEU A 183 1.16 0.94 36.54
CA LEU A 183 1.59 0.30 37.77
C LEU A 183 2.91 0.95 38.22
N VAL A 184 2.91 1.58 39.40
CA VAL A 184 4.10 2.21 39.99
C VAL A 184 4.83 1.14 40.81
N PRO A 185 6.17 1.00 40.70
CA PRO A 185 6.92 0.02 41.49
C PRO A 185 6.64 0.19 42.98
N SER A 186 6.29 -0.90 43.66
CA SER A 186 6.27 -0.91 45.11
C SER A 186 7.70 -0.75 45.64
N LEU A 187 7.94 0.26 46.49
CA LEU A 187 9.21 0.40 47.21
C LEU A 187 9.47 -0.88 48.04
N PRO A 188 10.74 -1.29 48.20
CA PRO A 188 11.06 -2.45 49.01
C PRO A 188 10.46 -2.31 50.42
N ALA A 189 9.92 -3.41 50.94
CA ALA A 189 9.23 -3.50 52.23
C ALA A 189 10.06 -2.99 53.44
N SER A 190 11.36 -2.73 53.26
CA SER A 190 12.28 -2.21 54.26
C SER A 190 12.22 -0.70 54.51
N ALA A 191 11.49 0.10 53.71
CA ALA A 191 11.39 1.56 53.90
C ALA A 191 10.02 2.05 54.44
N GLY A 192 9.03 1.17 54.58
CA GLY A 192 7.64 1.52 54.90
C GLY A 192 7.17 1.23 56.32
N ALA A 193 8.06 0.86 57.25
CA ALA A 193 7.68 0.36 58.57
C ALA A 193 7.11 1.41 59.56
N LEU A 194 6.72 2.61 59.12
CA LEU A 194 6.21 3.66 60.02
C LEU A 194 4.89 4.32 59.62
N LEU A 195 4.16 3.79 58.63
CA LEU A 195 2.79 4.24 58.39
C LEU A 195 1.88 3.04 58.19
N PRO A 196 0.86 2.84 59.06
CA PRO A 196 -0.25 1.95 58.73
C PRO A 196 -1.09 2.67 57.68
N THR A 197 -0.61 2.73 56.43
CA THR A 197 -1.50 3.02 55.31
C THR A 197 -2.43 1.83 55.21
N GLN A 198 -3.63 2.02 55.75
CA GLN A 198 -4.76 1.13 55.59
C GLN A 198 -4.83 0.66 54.13
N ASN A 199 -4.33 -0.55 53.86
CA ASN A 199 -4.61 -1.29 52.64
C ASN A 199 -6.08 -1.70 52.70
N ARG A 200 -6.99 -0.74 52.52
CA ARG A 200 -8.32 -1.09 52.02
C ARG A 200 -8.07 -1.76 50.68
N PRO A 201 -8.58 -2.99 50.45
CA PRO A 201 -8.57 -3.57 49.13
C PRO A 201 -9.07 -2.51 48.15
N GLN A 202 -8.35 -2.27 47.06
CA GLN A 202 -8.93 -1.49 45.97
C GLN A 202 -10.29 -2.14 45.64
N ASP A 203 -11.33 -1.32 45.47
CA ASP A 203 -12.63 -1.82 45.03
C ASP A 203 -12.39 -2.71 43.81
N TRP A 204 -12.73 -4.01 43.88
CA TRP A 204 -12.42 -4.98 42.82
C TRP A 204 -12.91 -4.49 41.45
N GLN A 205 -14.06 -3.81 41.43
CA GLN A 205 -14.61 -3.17 40.23
C GLN A 205 -13.71 -2.06 39.65
N ARG A 206 -13.05 -1.26 40.49
CA ARG A 206 -12.07 -0.26 40.03
C ARG A 206 -10.83 -0.94 39.47
N TRP A 207 -10.33 -1.97 40.16
CA TRP A 207 -9.20 -2.76 39.68
C TRP A 207 -9.50 -3.36 38.31
N LEU A 208 -10.69 -3.96 38.13
CA LEU A 208 -11.12 -4.53 36.86
C LEU A 208 -11.14 -3.51 35.72
N ILE A 209 -11.64 -2.29 35.96
CA ILE A 209 -11.66 -1.22 34.95
C ILE A 209 -10.23 -0.81 34.57
N GLU A 210 -9.35 -0.62 35.55
CA GLU A 210 -7.96 -0.25 35.29
C GLU A 210 -7.18 -1.36 34.56
N GLU A 211 -7.38 -2.61 34.98
CA GLU A 211 -6.71 -3.77 34.39
C GLU A 211 -7.22 -4.05 32.98
N SER A 212 -8.54 -3.98 32.75
CA SER A 212 -9.13 -4.08 31.41
C SER A 212 -8.64 -2.95 30.50
N THR A 213 -8.44 -1.74 31.04
CA THR A 213 -7.84 -0.61 30.30
C THR A 213 -6.42 -0.95 29.84
N ARG A 214 -5.56 -1.39 30.75
CA ARG A 214 -4.17 -1.79 30.43
C ARG A 214 -4.13 -2.90 29.38
N ARG A 215 -4.90 -3.98 29.60
CA ARG A 215 -4.96 -5.14 28.70
C ARG A 215 -5.49 -4.79 27.32
N THR A 216 -6.50 -3.92 27.23
CA THR A 216 -7.04 -3.44 25.94
C THR A 216 -6.00 -2.62 25.18
N VAL A 217 -5.26 -1.74 25.85
CA VAL A 217 -4.20 -0.95 25.22
C VAL A 217 -3.08 -1.86 24.71
N VAL A 218 -2.59 -2.80 25.53
CA VAL A 218 -1.57 -3.78 25.12
C VAL A 218 -2.05 -4.61 23.92
N SER A 219 -3.28 -5.13 23.98
CA SER A 219 -3.84 -5.97 22.92
C SER A 219 -4.03 -5.22 21.60
N SER A 220 -4.41 -3.93 21.66
CA SER A 220 -4.54 -3.07 20.47
C SER A 220 -3.19 -2.88 19.76
N PHE A 221 -2.12 -2.62 20.53
CA PHE A 221 -0.76 -2.56 19.95
C PHE A 221 -0.31 -3.91 19.39
N MET A 222 -0.61 -5.01 20.09
CA MET A 222 -0.26 -6.36 19.66
C MET A 222 -0.93 -6.76 18.34
N VAL A 223 -2.24 -6.56 18.20
CA VAL A 223 -2.98 -6.86 16.95
C VAL A 223 -2.38 -6.07 15.78
N ARG A 224 -2.09 -4.79 16.00
CA ARG A 224 -1.46 -3.93 15.01
C ARG A 224 -0.06 -4.42 14.64
N ALA A 225 0.79 -4.75 15.62
CA ALA A 225 2.17 -5.19 15.38
C ALA A 225 2.21 -6.50 14.58
N VAL A 226 1.36 -7.48 14.95
CA VAL A 226 1.21 -8.75 14.23
C VAL A 226 0.79 -8.48 12.78
N TYR A 227 -0.20 -7.62 12.57
CA TYR A 227 -0.67 -7.30 11.23
C TYR A 227 0.37 -6.55 10.39
N GLU A 228 1.03 -5.53 10.95
CA GLU A 228 2.10 -4.77 10.28
C GLU A 228 3.25 -5.70 9.89
N PHE A 229 3.67 -6.61 10.78
CA PHE A 229 4.71 -7.58 10.46
C PHE A 229 4.31 -8.52 9.33
N LEU A 230 3.10 -9.08 9.37
CA LEU A 230 2.62 -9.94 8.29
C LEU A 230 2.60 -9.18 6.95
N LYS A 231 2.15 -7.92 6.96
CA LYS A 231 2.00 -7.11 5.75
C LYS A 231 3.30 -6.55 5.19
N PHE A 232 4.23 -6.12 6.05
CA PHE A 232 5.42 -5.36 5.66
C PHE A 232 6.75 -6.06 5.99
N GLY A 233 6.73 -7.20 6.66
CA GLY A 233 7.94 -7.91 7.13
C GLY A 233 8.59 -7.31 8.39
N TYR A 234 8.09 -6.17 8.88
CA TYR A 234 8.52 -5.52 10.13
C TYR A 234 7.36 -4.77 10.78
N ASP A 235 7.42 -4.57 12.09
CA ASP A 235 6.49 -3.72 12.85
C ASP A 235 7.17 -2.43 13.30
N LYS A 236 6.39 -1.36 13.53
CA LYS A 236 6.93 -0.12 14.12
C LYS A 236 7.12 -0.31 15.61
N ALA A 237 8.27 0.11 16.13
CA ALA A 237 8.61 0.03 17.55
C ALA A 237 7.45 0.52 18.44
N SER A 238 6.87 -0.44 19.17
CA SER A 238 5.79 -0.19 20.12
C SER A 238 6.28 0.66 21.29
N ASP A 239 5.39 1.42 21.93
CA ASP A 239 5.74 2.10 23.18
C ASP A 239 5.87 1.06 24.30
N HIS A 240 7.10 0.75 24.71
CA HIS A 240 7.41 -0.31 25.67
C HIS A 240 7.00 0.04 27.11
N ARG A 241 6.55 1.27 27.38
CA ARG A 241 6.12 1.71 28.73
C ARG A 241 4.71 1.25 29.07
N LEU A 242 4.40 -0.02 28.82
CA LEU A 242 3.14 -0.65 29.18
C LEU A 242 3.37 -1.64 30.32
N SER A 243 2.33 -1.82 31.13
CA SER A 243 2.30 -2.78 32.23
C SER A 243 0.92 -3.40 32.34
N PHE A 244 0.84 -4.59 32.91
CA PHE A 244 -0.43 -5.26 33.25
C PHE A 244 -0.20 -6.31 34.35
N THR A 245 -1.28 -6.84 34.92
CA THR A 245 -1.21 -7.92 35.91
C THR A 245 -1.25 -9.25 35.18
N ALA A 246 -0.15 -10.02 35.20
CA ALA A 246 -0.04 -11.27 34.45
C ALA A 246 -0.83 -12.43 35.08
N GLN A 247 -1.18 -12.33 36.37
CA GLN A 247 -1.76 -13.41 37.18
C GLN A 247 -3.12 -13.88 36.67
N ALA A 248 -3.17 -15.14 36.25
CA ALA A 248 -4.37 -15.87 35.87
C ALA A 248 -5.43 -15.84 36.97
N ALA A 249 -5.05 -16.14 38.21
CA ALA A 249 -5.96 -16.18 39.36
C ALA A 249 -6.66 -14.84 39.62
N LEU A 250 -6.00 -13.70 39.37
CA LEU A 250 -6.59 -12.38 39.55
C LEU A 250 -7.49 -11.99 38.38
N TRP A 251 -7.07 -12.28 37.14
CA TRP A 251 -7.88 -11.97 35.95
C TRP A 251 -9.10 -12.87 35.81
N ASN A 252 -9.01 -14.14 36.21
CA ASN A 252 -10.10 -15.10 36.07
C ASN A 252 -11.04 -15.16 37.26
N ALA A 253 -10.76 -14.39 38.32
CA ALA A 253 -11.60 -14.33 39.50
C ALA A 253 -13.04 -13.93 39.12
N GLN A 254 -14.00 -14.79 39.43
CA GLN A 254 -15.43 -14.52 39.15
C GLN A 254 -16.16 -13.94 40.37
N SER A 255 -15.50 -13.65 41.48
CA SER A 255 -16.13 -12.97 42.62
C SER A 255 -15.13 -12.08 43.34
N GLU A 256 -15.64 -11.06 44.02
CA GLU A 256 -14.80 -10.18 44.84
C GLU A 256 -14.06 -10.98 45.92
N TYR A 257 -14.73 -11.99 46.50
CA TYR A 257 -14.11 -12.89 47.46
C TYR A 257 -12.95 -13.68 46.84
N GLY A 258 -13.17 -14.32 45.69
CA GLY A 258 -12.13 -15.08 44.99
C GLY A 258 -10.96 -14.20 44.57
N TRP A 259 -11.25 -12.98 44.09
CA TRP A 259 -10.22 -11.99 43.77
C TRP A 259 -9.43 -11.57 45.01
N ARG A 260 -10.09 -11.28 46.13
CA ARG A 260 -9.42 -10.92 47.40
C ARG A 260 -8.56 -12.06 47.94
N SER A 261 -9.03 -13.31 47.87
CA SER A 261 -8.25 -14.49 48.28
C SER A 261 -6.96 -14.57 47.45
N ALA A 262 -7.10 -14.58 46.11
CA ALA A 262 -5.97 -14.62 45.19
C ALA A 262 -5.01 -13.43 45.39
N TYR A 263 -5.55 -12.23 45.63
CA TYR A 263 -4.78 -11.01 45.87
C TYR A 263 -3.98 -11.05 47.18
N SER A 264 -4.44 -11.80 48.18
CA SER A 264 -3.77 -11.94 49.48
C SER A 264 -2.80 -13.12 49.56
N GLU A 265 -3.05 -14.18 48.79
CA GLU A 265 -2.34 -15.45 48.88
C GLU A 265 -1.09 -15.53 47.97
N HIS A 266 -1.02 -14.71 46.91
CA HIS A 266 0.06 -14.77 45.92
C HIS A 266 0.87 -13.48 45.87
N GLU A 267 2.18 -13.57 45.57
CA GLU A 267 2.99 -12.39 45.26
C GLU A 267 2.43 -11.69 44.01
N ARG A 268 2.40 -10.36 43.99
CA ARG A 268 1.83 -9.60 42.87
C ARG A 268 2.75 -9.67 41.65
N LEU A 269 2.23 -10.24 40.56
CA LEU A 269 2.94 -10.34 39.27
C LEU A 269 2.48 -9.22 38.33
N GLU A 270 2.89 -8.00 38.69
CA GLU A 270 2.71 -6.79 37.89
C GLU A 270 3.85 -6.69 36.88
N VAL A 271 3.62 -7.11 35.64
CA VAL A 271 4.67 -7.18 34.61
C VAL A 271 4.77 -5.88 33.84
N ARG A 272 6.00 -5.39 33.69
CA ARG A 272 6.34 -4.22 32.85
C ARG A 272 7.04 -4.71 31.61
N LEU A 273 6.56 -4.30 30.45
CA LEU A 273 7.15 -4.73 29.17
C LEU A 273 8.60 -4.25 29.01
N THR A 274 9.01 -3.16 29.69
CA THR A 274 10.42 -2.70 29.71
C THR A 274 11.34 -3.50 30.64
N HIS A 275 10.80 -4.20 31.64
CA HIS A 275 11.56 -4.96 32.64
C HIS A 275 11.04 -6.40 32.70
N TRP A 276 10.69 -6.94 31.53
CA TRP A 276 10.00 -8.23 31.42
C TRP A 276 10.77 -9.35 32.13
N ASP A 277 12.07 -9.46 31.87
CA ASP A 277 12.91 -10.53 32.42
C ASP A 277 12.97 -10.50 33.96
N ASP A 278 13.05 -9.31 34.54
CA ASP A 278 13.08 -9.12 36.00
C ASP A 278 11.72 -9.50 36.63
N ASP A 279 10.63 -9.06 35.99
CA ASP A 279 9.29 -9.22 36.54
C ASP A 279 8.78 -10.68 36.38
N ILE A 280 9.14 -11.36 35.28
CA ILE A 280 8.71 -12.73 34.99
C ILE A 280 9.55 -13.79 35.72
N ALA A 281 10.76 -13.46 36.19
CA ALA A 281 11.61 -14.39 36.94
C ALA A 281 10.95 -14.93 38.22
N LYS A 282 9.90 -14.26 38.71
CA LYS A 282 9.12 -14.65 39.89
C LYS A 282 7.88 -15.48 39.58
N ALA A 283 7.54 -15.64 38.30
CA ALA A 283 6.31 -16.31 37.86
C ALA A 283 6.51 -17.81 37.66
N SER A 284 5.46 -18.58 37.88
CA SER A 284 5.32 -19.96 37.40
C SER A 284 4.42 -20.01 36.16
N PRO A 285 4.48 -21.08 35.34
CA PRO A 285 3.60 -21.24 34.19
C PRO A 285 2.10 -21.12 34.50
N ASN A 286 1.68 -21.57 35.68
CA ASN A 286 0.27 -21.48 36.13
C ASN A 286 -0.17 -20.04 36.46
N ASP A 287 0.78 -19.14 36.70
CA ASP A 287 0.48 -17.74 36.99
C ASP A 287 0.17 -16.96 35.72
N LEU A 288 0.66 -17.39 34.55
CA LEU A 288 0.65 -16.57 33.35
C LEU A 288 -0.61 -16.78 32.52
N GLU A 289 -1.43 -15.73 32.45
CA GLU A 289 -2.62 -15.73 31.60
C GLU A 289 -2.28 -15.60 30.10
N GLU A 290 -3.25 -15.85 29.21
CA GLU A 290 -3.08 -15.85 27.76
C GLU A 290 -2.35 -14.60 27.22
N LEU A 291 -2.70 -13.39 27.67
CA LEU A 291 -2.01 -12.16 27.24
C LEU A 291 -0.51 -12.21 27.57
N GLY A 292 -0.16 -12.73 28.74
CA GLY A 292 1.22 -12.88 29.17
C GLY A 292 2.00 -13.86 28.32
N ILE A 293 1.38 -14.96 27.92
CA ILE A 293 1.98 -15.96 27.03
C ILE A 293 2.22 -15.37 25.63
N LEU A 294 1.25 -14.61 25.10
CA LEU A 294 1.42 -13.93 23.81
C LEU A 294 2.55 -12.89 23.86
N VAL A 295 2.61 -12.07 24.93
CA VAL A 295 3.73 -11.14 25.12
C VAL A 295 5.06 -11.88 25.27
N MET A 296 5.10 -12.98 26.04
CA MET A 296 6.30 -13.81 26.19
C MET A 296 6.78 -14.36 24.85
N ALA A 297 5.89 -14.94 24.04
CA ALA A 297 6.22 -15.47 22.72
C ALA A 297 6.81 -14.39 21.79
N THR A 298 6.31 -13.15 21.88
CA THR A 298 6.89 -12.03 21.12
C THR A 298 8.30 -11.65 21.58
N LEU A 299 8.54 -11.58 22.90
CA LEU A 299 9.81 -11.13 23.48
C LEU A 299 10.90 -12.22 23.46
N TRP A 300 10.57 -13.43 23.88
CA TRP A 300 11.51 -14.54 24.07
C TRP A 300 11.55 -15.52 22.89
N GLY A 301 10.53 -15.49 22.02
CA GLY A 301 10.36 -16.47 20.95
C GLY A 301 9.70 -17.77 21.40
N MET A 302 9.31 -18.58 20.41
CA MET A 302 8.50 -19.78 20.61
C MET A 302 9.20 -20.86 21.42
N ASP A 303 10.46 -21.15 21.12
CA ASP A 303 11.22 -22.23 21.77
C ASP A 303 11.43 -21.92 23.26
N THR A 304 11.96 -20.73 23.58
CA THR A 304 12.18 -20.27 24.96
C THR A 304 10.88 -20.20 25.76
N THR A 305 9.80 -19.74 25.12
CA THR A 305 8.46 -19.71 25.75
C THR A 305 7.97 -21.12 26.05
N GLY A 306 8.18 -22.04 25.11
CA GLY A 306 7.83 -23.44 25.28
C GLY A 306 8.62 -24.16 26.37
N GLU A 307 9.93 -23.91 26.44
CA GLU A 307 10.81 -24.40 27.51
C GLU A 307 10.37 -23.88 28.88
N TRP A 308 10.03 -22.58 28.97
CA TRP A 308 9.57 -21.96 30.22
C TRP A 308 8.21 -22.51 30.67
N LEU A 309 7.24 -22.67 29.76
CA LEU A 309 5.90 -23.20 30.04
C LEU A 309 5.92 -24.68 30.47
N GLY A 310 6.90 -25.44 29.98
CA GLY A 310 7.04 -26.88 30.22
C GLY A 310 6.05 -27.74 29.43
N LYS A 311 6.31 -29.06 29.41
CA LYS A 311 5.60 -30.04 28.56
C LYS A 311 4.07 -30.08 28.74
N GLY A 312 3.56 -29.79 29.95
CA GLY A 312 2.13 -29.81 30.24
C GLY A 312 1.34 -28.67 29.57
N HIS A 313 1.92 -27.47 29.53
CA HIS A 313 1.30 -26.28 28.93
C HIS A 313 1.61 -26.15 27.43
N LEU A 314 2.71 -26.76 26.96
CA LEU A 314 3.05 -26.82 25.53
C LEU A 314 1.88 -27.42 24.71
N ALA A 315 1.23 -28.45 25.24
CA ALA A 315 0.11 -29.12 24.58
C ALA A 315 -1.10 -28.19 24.33
N SER A 316 -1.41 -27.28 25.25
CA SER A 316 -2.58 -26.39 25.13
C SER A 316 -2.34 -25.20 24.20
N TYR A 317 -1.09 -24.84 23.93
CA TYR A 317 -0.73 -23.68 23.12
C TYR A 317 -0.15 -24.04 21.74
N PHE A 318 0.51 -25.18 21.58
CA PHE A 318 1.27 -25.52 20.36
C PHE A 318 0.87 -26.82 19.65
N LEU A 319 -0.22 -27.50 20.05
CA LEU A 319 -0.71 -28.69 19.32
C LEU A 319 -1.72 -28.33 18.22
N SER A 320 -1.24 -28.35 16.97
CA SER A 320 -1.85 -29.08 15.85
C SER A 320 -0.92 -29.02 14.63
N ASP A 321 0.15 -29.82 14.63
CA ASP A 321 0.74 -30.45 13.44
C ASP A 321 1.89 -31.37 13.86
N GLU A 322 1.54 -32.52 14.43
CA GLU A 322 2.44 -33.67 14.41
C GLU A 322 2.32 -34.38 13.05
N THR A 323 3.23 -34.05 12.12
CA THR A 323 3.86 -35.10 11.31
C THR A 323 5.37 -34.83 11.23
N GLU A 324 6.12 -35.85 11.61
CA GLU A 324 7.54 -35.89 11.96
C GLU A 324 8.56 -35.55 10.84
N PRO A 325 9.84 -35.31 11.22
CA PRO A 325 10.93 -34.92 10.34
C PRO A 325 11.66 -36.13 9.73
N HIS A 326 11.89 -36.12 8.42
CA HIS A 326 12.83 -37.05 7.77
C HIS A 326 13.97 -36.33 7.07
N LEU A 327 15.13 -36.34 7.75
CA LEU A 327 16.45 -36.44 7.16
C LEU A 327 16.51 -37.59 6.13
N LEU A 328 16.81 -37.32 4.86
CA LEU A 328 17.56 -38.24 3.99
C LEU A 328 18.34 -37.49 2.91
N ARG A 329 19.68 -37.60 3.00
CA ARG A 329 20.59 -37.48 1.86
C ARG A 329 20.23 -38.54 0.81
N PHE A 330 20.26 -38.21 -0.48
CA PHE A 330 20.83 -39.10 -1.51
C PHE A 330 21.29 -38.31 -2.74
N SER A 331 22.47 -38.70 -3.20
CA SER A 331 23.20 -38.28 -4.38
C SER A 331 22.83 -39.10 -5.62
N GLY A 332 22.84 -38.45 -6.80
CA GLY A 332 23.41 -39.02 -8.03
C GLY A 332 22.47 -39.61 -9.10
N PHE A 333 22.88 -39.34 -10.36
CA PHE A 333 22.47 -39.88 -11.68
C PHE A 333 21.19 -39.27 -12.31
N GLY A 334 21.18 -38.74 -13.54
CA GLY A 334 22.19 -38.57 -14.59
C GLY A 334 21.60 -37.81 -15.80
N SER A 335 22.45 -37.22 -16.64
CA SER A 335 22.13 -36.80 -18.04
C SER A 335 22.15 -38.03 -18.98
N PRO A 336 21.92 -37.96 -20.32
CA PRO A 336 21.39 -36.93 -21.26
C PRO A 336 20.27 -37.57 -22.17
N PRO A 337 19.98 -37.26 -23.48
CA PRO A 337 20.42 -36.23 -24.47
C PRO A 337 19.25 -35.36 -25.00
N GLY A 338 19.38 -34.25 -25.72
CA GLY A 338 20.23 -33.89 -26.86
C GLY A 338 19.33 -33.68 -28.08
N ASP A 339 19.31 -32.44 -28.58
CA ASP A 339 18.84 -31.96 -29.89
C ASP A 339 17.37 -32.11 -30.33
N LEU A 340 16.73 -30.96 -30.64
CA LEU A 340 16.20 -30.65 -31.97
C LEU A 340 15.87 -29.16 -32.09
N VAL A 341 16.82 -28.43 -32.67
CA VAL A 341 16.72 -27.03 -33.10
C VAL A 341 15.64 -26.90 -34.19
N ARG A 342 14.56 -26.16 -33.92
CA ARG A 342 13.68 -25.59 -34.97
C ARG A 342 14.15 -24.17 -35.29
N LYS A 343 14.50 -23.95 -36.56
CA LYS A 343 14.80 -22.64 -37.15
C LYS A 343 13.60 -21.67 -36.99
N PRO A 344 13.81 -20.40 -36.63
CA PRO A 344 12.79 -19.38 -36.82
C PRO A 344 12.78 -18.88 -38.26
N ASP A 345 11.58 -18.76 -38.82
CA ASP A 345 11.28 -18.29 -40.17
C ASP A 345 11.59 -16.80 -40.35
N ASN A 346 12.27 -16.47 -41.44
CA ASN A 346 12.54 -15.11 -41.91
C ASN A 346 11.24 -14.42 -42.37
N ARG A 347 10.66 -13.51 -41.57
CA ARG A 347 9.69 -12.50 -42.06
C ARG A 347 9.78 -11.17 -41.32
N LEU A 348 10.84 -10.40 -41.58
CA LEU A 348 10.75 -8.93 -41.57
C LEU A 348 10.16 -8.51 -42.93
N THR A 349 8.85 -8.32 -42.98
CA THR A 349 8.16 -7.88 -44.20
C THR A 349 8.43 -6.40 -44.49
N ARG A 350 8.55 -6.09 -45.78
CA ARG A 350 8.92 -4.81 -46.39
C ARG A 350 8.05 -3.64 -45.92
N PRO A 351 8.58 -2.39 -45.96
CA PRO A 351 7.80 -1.20 -45.69
C PRO A 351 6.68 -1.05 -46.73
N TYR A 352 5.48 -0.76 -46.23
CA TYR A 352 4.35 -0.27 -47.02
C TYR A 352 4.74 1.10 -47.58
N SER A 353 4.86 1.19 -48.90
CA SER A 353 4.92 2.46 -49.62
C SER A 353 3.52 3.06 -49.62
N ASP A 354 3.34 4.19 -48.96
CA ASP A 354 2.35 5.16 -49.38
C ASP A 354 2.89 6.58 -49.19
N ASP A 355 2.77 7.33 -50.28
CA ASP A 355 3.07 8.73 -50.44
C ASP A 355 2.35 9.58 -49.39
N MET A 356 3.11 10.19 -48.48
CA MET A 356 2.78 11.49 -47.91
C MET A 356 4.08 12.16 -47.45
N ALA A 357 4.91 12.51 -48.43
CA ALA A 357 5.88 13.57 -48.25
C ALA A 357 5.11 14.88 -48.03
N GLY A 358 5.08 15.34 -46.78
CA GLY A 358 4.85 16.73 -46.45
C GLY A 358 3.40 17.11 -46.17
N GLU A 359 3.02 17.07 -44.89
CA GLU A 359 2.26 18.17 -44.31
C GLU A 359 2.55 18.22 -42.80
N ARG A 360 3.61 18.92 -42.43
CA ARG A 360 3.72 19.48 -41.06
C ARG A 360 2.66 20.56 -40.96
N THR A 361 1.45 20.20 -40.56
CA THR A 361 0.44 21.17 -40.13
C THR A 361 0.87 21.70 -38.76
N PRO A 362 1.24 22.99 -38.63
CA PRO A 362 1.42 23.60 -37.33
C PRO A 362 0.04 23.77 -36.70
N LEU A 363 -0.13 23.36 -35.45
CA LEU A 363 -1.24 23.84 -34.64
C LEU A 363 -0.99 25.33 -34.38
N VAL A 364 -1.65 26.18 -35.16
CA VAL A 364 -1.47 27.65 -35.22
C VAL A 364 -2.13 28.33 -34.03
N GLY A 365 -1.41 29.32 -33.47
CA GLY A 365 -1.95 30.31 -32.54
C GLY A 365 -0.94 31.31 -32.01
N ALA A 366 0.09 31.71 -32.77
CA ALA A 366 0.96 32.83 -32.42
C ALA A 366 0.77 33.96 -33.43
N SER A 367 0.51 35.17 -32.92
CA SER A 367 0.49 36.43 -33.68
C SER A 367 1.75 36.53 -34.57
N PRO A 368 1.65 37.06 -35.81
CA PRO A 368 2.73 36.94 -36.79
C PRO A 368 3.92 37.84 -36.41
N GLY A 369 4.89 37.28 -35.70
CA GLY A 369 6.25 37.78 -35.73
C GLY A 369 6.78 37.72 -37.16
N SER A 370 7.66 38.66 -37.54
CA SER A 370 8.16 38.75 -38.92
C SER A 370 8.66 37.38 -39.44
N PRO A 371 8.40 37.01 -40.72
CA PRO A 371 8.81 35.72 -41.29
C PRO A 371 10.30 35.39 -41.13
N ARG A 372 11.13 36.43 -40.96
CA ARG A 372 12.57 36.31 -40.68
C ARG A 372 12.84 35.80 -39.25
N LEU A 373 12.13 36.30 -38.24
CA LEU A 373 12.29 35.85 -36.84
C LEU A 373 11.87 34.38 -36.68
N ALA A 374 10.79 33.95 -37.34
CA ALA A 374 10.37 32.55 -37.32
C ALA A 374 11.38 31.61 -38.00
N LYS A 375 12.01 32.05 -39.11
CA LYS A 375 13.10 31.31 -39.75
C LYS A 375 14.35 31.25 -38.88
N LEU A 376 14.74 32.37 -38.27
CA LEU A 376 15.89 32.43 -37.37
C LEU A 376 15.68 31.53 -36.14
N ASN A 377 14.49 31.57 -35.54
CA ASN A 377 14.16 30.70 -34.40
C ASN A 377 14.20 29.21 -34.77
N ARG A 378 13.68 28.82 -35.94
CA ARG A 378 13.80 27.43 -36.42
C ARG A 378 15.25 27.02 -36.61
N TRP A 379 16.06 27.86 -37.27
CA TRP A 379 17.48 27.59 -37.45
C TRP A 379 18.22 27.46 -36.11
N LEU A 380 17.91 28.32 -35.14
CA LEU A 380 18.48 28.26 -33.80
C LEU A 380 18.13 26.94 -33.09
N LEU A 381 16.85 26.57 -33.07
CA LEU A 381 16.38 25.33 -32.43
C LEU A 381 16.98 24.09 -33.11
N GLU A 382 17.06 24.06 -34.43
CA GLU A 382 17.72 22.97 -35.17
C GLU A 382 19.21 22.89 -34.86
N THR A 383 19.88 24.04 -34.69
CA THR A 383 21.30 24.09 -34.33
C THR A 383 21.52 23.62 -32.90
N LEU A 384 20.67 24.05 -31.95
CA LEU A 384 20.71 23.60 -30.56
C LEU A 384 20.50 22.10 -30.46
N ASP A 385 19.50 21.54 -31.14
CA ASP A 385 19.22 20.10 -31.10
C ASP A 385 20.36 19.27 -31.74
N ARG A 386 21.02 19.78 -32.78
CA ARG A 386 22.25 19.17 -33.35
C ARG A 386 23.43 19.17 -32.40
N LEU A 387 23.55 20.20 -31.55
CA LEU A 387 24.62 20.36 -30.57
C LEU A 387 24.25 19.79 -29.19
N ASN A 388 23.16 19.04 -29.07
CA ASN A 388 22.63 18.52 -27.81
C ASN A 388 22.84 17.00 -27.68
N PRO A 389 24.06 16.52 -27.35
CA PRO A 389 24.35 15.10 -27.31
C PRO A 389 23.62 14.39 -26.16
N LEU A 390 23.36 13.09 -26.33
CA LEU A 390 23.06 12.19 -25.22
C LEU A 390 24.30 12.08 -24.33
N VAL A 391 24.14 12.32 -23.04
CA VAL A 391 25.25 12.31 -22.06
C VAL A 391 25.65 10.88 -21.67
N THR A 392 24.71 9.95 -21.72
CA THR A 392 24.94 8.53 -21.43
C THR A 392 24.29 7.67 -22.51
N THR A 393 24.96 6.58 -22.90
CA THR A 393 24.45 5.65 -23.91
C THR A 393 23.35 4.73 -23.37
N THR A 394 23.38 4.38 -22.10
CA THR A 394 22.35 3.57 -21.40
C THR A 394 21.80 4.33 -20.18
N PRO A 395 20.59 4.01 -19.69
CA PRO A 395 20.04 4.63 -18.49
C PRO A 395 20.93 4.34 -17.27
N ARG A 396 21.03 5.30 -16.35
CA ARG A 396 21.79 5.15 -15.09
C ARG A 396 20.85 5.14 -13.91
N ARG A 397 20.96 4.11 -13.06
CA ARG A 397 20.13 3.92 -11.86
C ARG A 397 20.70 4.70 -10.66
N LEU A 398 20.55 6.03 -10.77
CA LEU A 398 20.58 7.03 -9.69
C LEU A 398 19.70 6.60 -8.50
N PHE A 399 19.89 7.12 -7.29
CA PHE A 399 18.82 7.21 -6.30
C PHE A 399 18.19 8.60 -6.37
N GLU A 400 16.88 8.71 -6.17
CA GLU A 400 16.20 10.00 -5.97
C GLU A 400 16.02 10.21 -4.46
N ILE A 401 16.23 11.44 -4.02
CA ILE A 401 16.12 11.87 -2.63
C ILE A 401 14.67 11.72 -2.16
N CYS A 402 13.68 12.10 -2.97
CA CYS A 402 12.26 11.99 -2.61
C CYS A 402 11.81 10.53 -2.37
N ASP A 403 12.43 9.58 -3.06
CA ASP A 403 12.15 8.15 -2.95
C ASP A 403 12.68 7.54 -1.64
N GLN A 404 13.66 8.18 -0.99
CA GLN A 404 14.27 7.64 0.22
C GLN A 404 13.31 7.66 1.41
N SER A 405 13.30 6.58 2.20
CA SER A 405 12.47 6.44 3.40
C SER A 405 12.75 7.52 4.45
N ILE A 406 14.00 7.96 4.55
CA ILE A 406 14.45 9.05 5.43
C ILE A 406 13.88 10.41 5.04
N TYR A 407 13.45 10.60 3.77
CA TYR A 407 12.94 11.89 3.31
C TYR A 407 11.58 12.20 3.96
N PRO A 408 11.43 13.33 4.68
CA PRO A 408 10.24 13.60 5.47
C PRO A 408 8.95 13.64 4.63
N PRO A 409 7.86 12.97 5.04
CA PRO A 409 6.61 12.91 4.27
C PRO A 409 6.00 14.28 3.94
N PHE A 410 6.15 15.27 4.84
CA PHE A 410 5.63 16.61 4.59
C PHE A 410 6.43 17.40 3.54
N LEU A 411 7.71 17.07 3.33
CA LEU A 411 8.53 17.61 2.24
C LEU A 411 8.23 16.86 0.94
N ARG A 412 8.10 15.53 0.99
CA ARG A 412 7.70 14.71 -0.17
C ARG A 412 6.42 15.21 -0.83
N ARG A 413 5.37 15.48 -0.03
CA ARG A 413 4.10 16.04 -0.53
C ARG A 413 4.27 17.39 -1.23
N ARG A 414 5.24 18.20 -0.80
CA ARG A 414 5.55 19.52 -1.37
C ARG A 414 6.36 19.43 -2.65
N CYS A 415 7.27 18.47 -2.75
CA CYS A 415 7.93 18.10 -4.00
C CYS A 415 6.89 17.65 -5.04
N GLN A 416 6.00 16.72 -4.67
CA GLN A 416 4.91 16.25 -5.53
C GLN A 416 3.96 17.39 -5.95
N ALA A 417 3.64 18.32 -5.06
CA ALA A 417 2.80 19.46 -5.38
C ALA A 417 3.47 20.42 -6.38
N MET A 418 4.78 20.68 -6.24
CA MET A 418 5.54 21.48 -7.20
C MET A 418 5.61 20.81 -8.57
N LEU A 419 5.93 19.50 -8.64
CA LEU A 419 5.93 18.74 -9.89
C LEU A 419 4.55 18.78 -10.58
N ALA A 420 3.46 18.63 -9.82
CA ALA A 420 2.12 18.77 -10.35
C ALA A 420 1.85 20.19 -10.87
N ALA A 421 2.38 21.22 -10.21
CA ALA A 421 2.26 22.61 -10.67
C ALA A 421 3.03 22.86 -11.97
N GLU A 422 4.26 22.35 -12.10
CA GLU A 422 5.07 22.44 -13.32
C GLU A 422 4.42 21.77 -14.54
N TRP A 423 3.72 20.66 -14.31
CA TRP A 423 2.93 20.00 -15.35
C TRP A 423 1.71 20.81 -15.80
N THR A 424 1.04 21.48 -14.86
CA THR A 424 -0.32 21.99 -15.05
C THR A 424 -0.36 23.48 -15.35
N HIS A 425 0.60 24.25 -14.84
CA HIS A 425 0.73 25.67 -15.10
C HIS A 425 1.54 25.91 -16.37
N ARG A 426 1.15 26.95 -17.10
CA ARG A 426 1.91 27.45 -18.25
C ARG A 426 2.85 28.55 -17.76
N LEU A 427 4.14 28.39 -17.99
CA LEU A 427 5.14 29.43 -17.78
C LEU A 427 4.98 30.50 -18.87
N PRO A 428 4.70 31.76 -18.51
CA PRO A 428 4.62 32.85 -19.47
C PRO A 428 5.91 32.97 -20.28
N ILE A 429 5.81 33.45 -21.52
CA ILE A 429 6.93 33.74 -22.45
C ILE A 429 7.59 32.47 -23.03
N ILE A 430 7.96 31.49 -22.20
CA ILE A 430 8.76 30.33 -22.62
C ILE A 430 7.92 29.08 -22.94
N GLN A 431 6.67 29.01 -22.52
CA GLN A 431 5.74 27.94 -22.88
C GLN A 431 4.55 28.46 -23.68
N GLN A 432 4.16 27.73 -24.73
CA GLN A 432 2.95 28.03 -25.52
C GLN A 432 1.69 27.47 -24.83
N SER A 433 1.80 26.26 -24.29
CA SER A 433 0.80 25.60 -23.46
C SER A 433 1.49 24.87 -22.31
N SER A 434 0.75 24.45 -21.28
CA SER A 434 1.33 23.65 -20.21
C SER A 434 1.69 22.23 -20.72
N PRO A 435 2.66 21.55 -20.10
CA PRO A 435 2.97 20.16 -20.44
C PRO A 435 1.75 19.24 -20.42
N ALA A 436 0.81 19.43 -19.48
CA ALA A 436 -0.44 18.68 -19.42
C ALA A 436 -1.33 18.87 -20.66
N ASP A 437 -1.38 20.07 -21.25
CA ASP A 437 -2.15 20.31 -22.48
C ASP A 437 -1.50 19.65 -23.71
N MET A 438 -0.17 19.60 -23.75
CA MET A 438 0.58 18.87 -24.77
C MET A 438 0.32 17.37 -24.65
N ALA A 439 0.43 16.81 -23.44
CA ALA A 439 0.10 15.42 -23.14
C ALA A 439 -1.34 15.07 -23.52
N ALA A 440 -2.31 15.92 -23.16
CA ALA A 440 -3.71 15.74 -23.55
C ALA A 440 -3.86 15.70 -25.08
N SER A 441 -3.13 16.55 -25.81
CA SER A 441 -3.18 16.57 -27.27
C SER A 441 -2.61 15.28 -27.89
N LEU A 442 -1.56 14.71 -27.32
CA LEU A 442 -1.00 13.41 -27.72
C LEU A 442 -1.95 12.27 -27.41
N ILE A 443 -2.54 12.25 -26.21
CA ILE A 443 -3.49 11.23 -25.77
C ILE A 443 -4.72 11.23 -26.68
N VAL A 444 -5.29 12.39 -27.02
CA VAL A 444 -6.44 12.43 -27.93
C VAL A 444 -6.07 11.91 -29.32
N LYS A 445 -4.89 12.27 -29.86
CA LYS A 445 -4.42 11.71 -31.15
C LYS A 445 -4.31 10.18 -31.09
N ALA A 446 -3.73 9.65 -30.01
CA ALA A 446 -3.59 8.20 -29.80
C ALA A 446 -4.94 7.50 -29.68
N LEU A 447 -5.88 8.06 -28.92
CA LEU A 447 -7.23 7.53 -28.75
C LEU A 447 -8.03 7.58 -30.07
N ASP A 448 -7.86 8.62 -30.88
CA ASP A 448 -8.53 8.74 -32.19
C ASP A 448 -8.08 7.65 -33.19
N GLU A 449 -6.84 7.14 -33.05
CA GLU A 449 -6.32 6.03 -33.87
C GLU A 449 -6.82 4.65 -33.40
N ILE A 450 -7.23 4.52 -32.14
CA ILE A 450 -7.81 3.28 -31.58
C ILE A 450 -9.29 3.27 -31.96
N ALA A 451 -9.60 2.73 -33.14
CA ALA A 451 -10.91 2.78 -33.79
C ALA A 451 -12.09 2.81 -32.80
N ASP A 452 -12.89 3.87 -32.85
CA ASP A 452 -14.15 4.03 -32.11
C ASP A 452 -15.20 3.07 -32.71
N GLY A 453 -15.05 1.76 -32.49
CA GLY A 453 -16.11 0.79 -32.81
C GLY A 453 -17.31 1.11 -31.93
N ALA A 454 -18.46 1.40 -32.56
CA ALA A 454 -19.69 1.97 -31.97
C ALA A 454 -20.25 1.25 -30.72
N SER A 455 -19.71 0.09 -30.34
CA SER A 455 -20.12 -0.75 -29.21
C SER A 455 -19.14 -0.82 -28.03
N SER A 456 -17.95 -0.22 -28.10
CA SER A 456 -16.88 -0.44 -27.09
C SER A 456 -16.43 0.84 -26.37
N LYS A 457 -16.56 0.86 -25.04
CA LYS A 457 -16.18 2.00 -24.20
C LYS A 457 -14.69 1.89 -23.83
N ILE A 458 -13.90 2.91 -24.16
CA ILE A 458 -12.49 3.02 -23.75
C ILE A 458 -12.43 3.75 -22.40
N THR A 459 -11.56 3.29 -21.50
CA THR A 459 -11.16 3.98 -20.27
C THR A 459 -9.65 4.20 -20.27
N VAL A 460 -9.21 5.40 -19.89
CA VAL A 460 -7.79 5.67 -19.64
C VAL A 460 -7.47 5.27 -18.21
N VAL A 461 -6.45 4.44 -18.03
CA VAL A 461 -5.99 3.99 -16.70
C VAL A 461 -4.57 4.48 -16.52
N ASP A 462 -4.37 5.43 -15.61
CA ASP A 462 -3.05 5.93 -15.26
C ASP A 462 -2.42 5.03 -14.19
N PHE A 463 -1.19 4.60 -14.44
CA PHE A 463 -0.40 3.78 -13.54
C PHE A 463 0.70 4.64 -12.92
N CYS A 464 0.94 4.43 -11.62
CA CYS A 464 1.88 5.21 -10.81
C CYS A 464 1.45 6.68 -10.68
N SER A 465 0.15 6.91 -10.42
CA SER A 465 -0.43 8.25 -10.33
C SER A 465 0.11 9.08 -9.17
N GLY A 466 0.74 8.47 -8.16
CA GLY A 466 1.15 9.10 -6.91
C GLY A 466 -0.01 9.85 -6.27
N GLY A 467 0.20 11.11 -5.91
CA GLY A 467 -0.87 12.02 -5.43
C GLY A 467 -1.93 12.43 -6.48
N GLY A 468 -1.87 11.88 -7.69
CA GLY A 468 -2.70 12.21 -8.86
C GLY A 468 -1.95 13.03 -9.93
N GLY A 469 -0.86 13.71 -9.56
CA GLY A 469 0.04 14.40 -10.47
C GLY A 469 -0.70 15.26 -11.52
N PRO A 470 -0.39 15.11 -12.82
CA PRO A 470 -1.05 15.87 -13.89
C PRO A 470 -2.42 15.31 -14.30
N VAL A 471 -2.78 14.10 -13.88
CA VAL A 471 -3.92 13.33 -14.41
C VAL A 471 -5.26 14.06 -14.28
N PRO A 472 -5.60 14.71 -13.14
CA PRO A 472 -6.86 15.44 -13.03
C PRO A 472 -7.01 16.60 -14.02
N VAL A 473 -5.89 17.18 -14.46
CA VAL A 473 -5.88 18.26 -15.47
C VAL A 473 -5.86 17.67 -16.88
N ILE A 474 -5.08 16.61 -17.11
CA ILE A 474 -5.06 15.89 -18.39
C ILE A 474 -6.46 15.38 -18.73
N GLU A 475 -7.18 14.75 -17.80
CA GLU A 475 -8.56 14.27 -17.99
C GLU A 475 -9.46 15.38 -18.53
N LYS A 476 -9.48 16.53 -17.84
CA LYS A 476 -10.31 17.69 -18.23
C LYS A 476 -9.93 18.21 -19.61
N LEU A 477 -8.64 18.30 -19.91
CA LEU A 477 -8.15 18.80 -21.20
C LEU A 477 -8.44 17.82 -22.35
N VAL A 478 -8.29 16.51 -22.11
CA VAL A 478 -8.66 15.45 -23.06
C VAL A 478 -10.14 15.52 -23.36
N ASN A 479 -11.00 15.55 -22.33
CA ASN A 479 -12.45 15.58 -22.51
C ASN A 479 -12.95 16.88 -23.11
N LYS A 480 -12.30 18.02 -22.81
CA LYS A 480 -12.55 19.29 -23.50
C LYS A 480 -12.24 19.20 -25.00
N LYS A 481 -11.05 18.73 -25.38
CA LYS A 481 -10.64 18.55 -26.79
C LYS A 481 -11.51 17.54 -27.53
N ARG A 482 -12.01 16.49 -26.84
CA ARG A 482 -12.99 15.54 -27.40
C ARG A 482 -14.35 16.20 -27.64
N ALA A 483 -14.84 17.00 -26.69
CA ALA A 483 -16.09 17.74 -26.84
C ALA A 483 -16.03 18.73 -28.03
N GLU A 484 -14.90 19.44 -28.21
CA GLU A 484 -14.64 20.31 -29.38
C GLU A 484 -14.67 19.56 -30.72
N ARG A 485 -14.48 18.23 -30.69
CA ARG A 485 -14.53 17.32 -31.85
C ARG A 485 -15.84 16.51 -31.92
N ASN A 486 -16.86 16.88 -31.14
CA ASN A 486 -18.14 16.17 -31.04
C ASN A 486 -18.00 14.68 -30.63
N LYS A 487 -16.98 14.35 -29.83
CA LYS A 487 -16.78 13.00 -29.28
C LYS A 487 -17.24 12.93 -27.82
N PRO A 488 -17.78 11.79 -27.36
CA PRO A 488 -18.18 11.62 -25.97
C PRO A 488 -16.96 11.69 -25.03
N PRO A 489 -17.16 12.09 -23.77
CA PRO A 489 -16.11 12.07 -22.76
C PRO A 489 -15.68 10.63 -22.48
N ILE A 490 -14.41 10.48 -22.11
CA ILE A 490 -13.79 9.22 -21.70
C ILE A 490 -13.46 9.28 -20.21
N PRO A 491 -13.77 8.24 -19.44
CA PRO A 491 -13.36 8.15 -18.05
C PRO A 491 -11.86 7.89 -17.91
N PHE A 492 -11.28 8.49 -16.89
CA PHE A 492 -9.91 8.28 -16.42
C PHE A 492 -9.97 7.57 -15.05
N THR A 493 -9.03 6.66 -14.80
CA THR A 493 -8.87 5.98 -13.51
C THR A 493 -7.43 6.09 -13.04
N MET A 494 -7.20 6.70 -11.88
CA MET A 494 -5.88 6.76 -11.25
C MET A 494 -5.59 5.47 -10.47
N THR A 495 -4.36 4.96 -10.60
CA THR A 495 -3.90 3.74 -9.92
C THR A 495 -2.44 3.90 -9.48
N ASP A 496 -2.07 3.28 -8.37
CA ASP A 496 -0.72 3.33 -7.83
C ASP A 496 -0.45 2.10 -6.97
N ILE A 497 0.83 1.74 -6.82
CA ILE A 497 1.25 0.68 -5.89
C ILE A 497 1.10 1.15 -4.43
N LYS A 498 1.16 2.46 -4.17
CA LYS A 498 0.92 3.10 -2.87
C LYS A 498 -0.18 4.19 -3.02
N PRO A 499 -1.47 3.81 -3.09
CA PRO A 499 -2.57 4.73 -3.34
C PRO A 499 -2.64 5.95 -2.41
N HIS A 500 -2.78 7.15 -2.98
CA HIS A 500 -2.94 8.41 -2.24
C HIS A 500 -4.41 8.84 -2.16
N ILE A 501 -5.22 8.06 -1.43
CA ILE A 501 -6.69 8.15 -1.42
C ILE A 501 -7.21 9.55 -1.07
N ASP A 502 -6.65 10.23 -0.07
CA ASP A 502 -7.09 11.58 0.32
C ASP A 502 -6.98 12.58 -0.84
N ALA A 503 -5.89 12.52 -1.60
CA ALA A 503 -5.66 13.39 -2.76
C ALA A 503 -6.61 13.03 -3.91
N TRP A 504 -6.87 11.74 -4.11
CA TRP A 504 -7.74 11.24 -5.17
C TRP A 504 -9.22 11.51 -4.91
N ILE A 505 -9.70 11.40 -3.67
CA ILE A 505 -11.07 11.82 -3.30
C ILE A 505 -11.29 13.29 -3.64
N ALA A 506 -10.34 14.16 -3.25
CA ALA A 506 -10.43 15.58 -3.52
C ALA A 506 -10.36 15.89 -5.03
N ALA A 507 -9.57 15.14 -5.81
CA ALA A 507 -9.48 15.30 -7.26
C ALA A 507 -10.74 14.80 -7.99
N SER A 508 -11.19 13.58 -7.69
CA SER A 508 -12.36 12.93 -8.30
C SER A 508 -13.68 13.64 -7.99
N SER A 509 -13.82 14.25 -6.81
CA SER A 509 -15.02 15.07 -6.51
C SER A 509 -15.19 16.28 -7.45
N ARG A 510 -14.15 16.66 -8.20
CA ARG A 510 -14.15 17.79 -9.14
C ARG A 510 -14.40 17.40 -10.60
N SER A 511 -14.62 16.11 -10.90
CA SER A 511 -14.91 15.63 -12.25
C SER A 511 -15.66 14.30 -12.24
N ALA A 512 -16.80 14.22 -12.94
CA ALA A 512 -17.56 12.97 -13.08
C ALA A 512 -16.85 11.91 -13.95
N ASN A 513 -15.78 12.28 -14.67
CA ASN A 513 -15.01 11.39 -15.52
C ASN A 513 -13.66 11.01 -14.91
N LEU A 514 -13.37 11.39 -13.67
CA LEU A 514 -12.13 11.03 -12.98
C LEU A 514 -12.44 10.11 -11.81
N ASN A 515 -12.02 8.86 -11.93
CA ASN A 515 -12.14 7.84 -10.91
C ASN A 515 -10.75 7.45 -10.38
N TYR A 516 -10.72 6.61 -9.35
CA TYR A 516 -9.51 6.00 -8.84
C TYR A 516 -9.78 4.55 -8.43
N PHE A 517 -8.74 3.73 -8.47
CA PHE A 517 -8.78 2.38 -7.92
C PHE A 517 -8.14 2.41 -6.52
N PRO A 518 -8.90 2.19 -5.44
CA PRO A 518 -8.42 2.47 -4.09
C PRO A 518 -7.39 1.46 -3.55
N GLN A 519 -7.26 0.29 -4.18
CA GLN A 519 -6.32 -0.74 -3.76
C GLN A 519 -4.96 -0.54 -4.45
N PRO A 520 -3.86 -0.99 -3.83
CA PRO A 520 -2.57 -1.10 -4.51
C PRO A 520 -2.68 -1.81 -5.86
N VAL A 521 -2.06 -1.23 -6.88
CA VAL A 521 -2.01 -1.80 -8.24
C VAL A 521 -0.55 -1.96 -8.66
N ASP A 522 -0.15 -3.21 -8.85
CA ASP A 522 1.10 -3.53 -9.55
C ASP A 522 0.89 -3.42 -11.07
N ALA A 523 1.69 -2.58 -11.72
CA ALA A 523 1.67 -2.38 -13.16
C ALA A 523 2.07 -3.64 -13.96
N THR A 524 2.78 -4.59 -13.33
CA THR A 524 3.13 -5.89 -13.94
C THR A 524 1.97 -6.87 -13.96
N ASN A 525 1.06 -6.79 -12.98
CA ASN A 525 -0.08 -7.70 -12.88
C ASN A 525 -1.34 -6.99 -12.33
N PRO A 526 -1.97 -6.11 -13.12
CA PRO A 526 -3.13 -5.38 -12.65
C PRO A 526 -4.39 -6.25 -12.58
N PRO A 527 -5.31 -5.94 -11.65
CA PRO A 527 -6.52 -6.71 -11.46
C PRO A 527 -7.45 -6.66 -12.67
N PRO A 528 -8.34 -7.67 -12.84
CA PRO A 528 -9.28 -7.76 -13.96
C PRO A 528 -10.17 -6.52 -14.17
N ALA A 529 -10.40 -5.75 -13.11
CA ALA A 529 -11.24 -4.55 -13.13
C ALA A 529 -10.65 -3.37 -13.93
N ILE A 530 -9.33 -3.36 -14.19
CA ILE A 530 -8.63 -2.26 -14.85
C ILE A 530 -7.85 -2.70 -16.10
N ILE A 531 -8.14 -3.90 -16.62
CA ILE A 531 -7.60 -4.42 -17.88
C ILE A 531 -8.68 -4.50 -18.95
N SER A 532 -8.25 -4.56 -20.22
CA SER A 532 -9.17 -4.74 -21.35
C SER A 532 -9.90 -6.08 -21.26
N ALA A 533 -11.21 -6.08 -21.48
CA ALA A 533 -12.01 -7.31 -21.52
C ALA A 533 -11.60 -8.26 -22.65
N THR A 534 -10.89 -7.76 -23.68
CA THR A 534 -10.28 -8.59 -24.73
C THR A 534 -9.13 -9.48 -24.24
N ALA A 535 -8.64 -9.23 -23.02
CA ALA A 535 -7.61 -10.01 -22.35
C ALA A 535 -8.14 -10.91 -21.21
N SER A 536 -9.44 -10.82 -20.88
CA SER A 536 -10.08 -11.64 -19.85
C SER A 536 -10.50 -13.01 -20.40
N VAL A 537 -10.15 -14.09 -19.68
CA VAL A 537 -10.38 -15.50 -20.06
C VAL A 537 -11.88 -15.84 -20.17
N ASN A 538 -12.76 -15.03 -19.59
CA ASN A 538 -14.21 -15.22 -19.62
C ASN A 538 -14.87 -14.21 -20.56
N GLY A 539 -14.89 -14.52 -21.85
CA GLY A 539 -15.45 -13.71 -22.94
C GLY A 539 -16.97 -13.54 -22.91
N ALA A 540 -17.52 -12.93 -21.87
CA ALA A 540 -18.94 -12.57 -21.78
C ALA A 540 -19.15 -11.05 -21.91
N HIS A 541 -19.51 -10.63 -23.13
CA HIS A 541 -20.42 -9.53 -23.47
C HIS A 541 -20.19 -8.07 -23.01
N ALA A 542 -19.14 -7.73 -22.27
CA ALA A 542 -18.77 -6.33 -22.02
C ALA A 542 -17.49 -5.94 -22.79
N GLN A 543 -17.61 -5.16 -23.87
CA GLN A 543 -16.46 -4.60 -24.60
C GLN A 543 -15.88 -3.38 -23.88
N HIS A 544 -15.22 -3.60 -22.73
CA HIS A 544 -14.42 -2.58 -22.05
C HIS A 544 -12.99 -2.62 -22.56
N ARG A 545 -12.51 -1.48 -23.07
CA ARG A 545 -11.17 -1.32 -23.63
C ARG A 545 -10.35 -0.40 -22.74
N VAL A 546 -9.05 -0.68 -22.62
CA VAL A 546 -8.16 0.06 -21.72
C VAL A 546 -7.05 0.74 -22.50
N PHE A 547 -6.83 2.02 -22.20
CA PHE A 547 -5.66 2.77 -22.61
C PHE A 547 -4.78 3.04 -21.39
N ARG A 548 -3.59 2.44 -21.28
CA ARG A 548 -2.71 2.68 -20.13
C ARG A 548 -1.93 3.98 -20.27
N LEU A 549 -1.81 4.74 -19.20
CA LEU A 549 -1.04 5.98 -19.17
C LEU A 549 0.05 5.88 -18.11
N TYR A 550 1.25 6.34 -18.44
CA TYR A 550 2.38 6.47 -17.52
C TYR A 550 2.93 7.90 -17.65
N CYS A 551 2.71 8.75 -16.65
CA CYS A 551 3.19 10.13 -16.62
C CYS A 551 4.34 10.30 -15.62
N LEU A 552 5.55 10.65 -16.08
CA LEU A 552 6.75 10.77 -15.23
C LEU A 552 7.00 9.56 -14.30
N ALA A 553 6.70 8.35 -14.77
CA ALA A 553 6.78 7.17 -13.92
C ALA A 553 7.71 6.09 -14.49
N PHE A 554 7.81 5.96 -15.80
CA PHE A 554 8.40 4.77 -16.41
C PHE A 554 9.92 4.68 -16.20
N HIS A 555 10.56 5.82 -15.98
CA HIS A 555 11.99 5.87 -15.63
C HIS A 555 12.32 5.29 -14.25
N HIS A 556 11.36 5.13 -13.33
CA HIS A 556 11.61 4.49 -12.03
C HIS A 556 11.82 2.97 -12.15
N PHE A 557 11.23 2.32 -13.15
CA PHE A 557 11.35 0.86 -13.31
C PHE A 557 12.76 0.44 -13.76
N PRO A 558 13.46 -0.48 -13.07
CA PRO A 558 14.64 -1.16 -13.59
C PRO A 558 14.31 -2.00 -14.84
N ASP A 559 15.31 -2.48 -15.57
CA ASP A 559 15.09 -3.06 -16.92
C ASP A 559 14.28 -4.37 -16.89
N ASP A 560 14.49 -5.20 -15.88
CA ASP A 560 13.74 -6.43 -15.63
C ASP A 560 12.27 -6.13 -15.29
N LEU A 561 12.02 -5.16 -14.41
CA LEU A 561 10.66 -4.76 -14.04
C LEU A 561 9.96 -4.03 -15.19
N ALA A 562 10.65 -3.15 -15.90
CA ALA A 562 10.13 -2.43 -17.07
C ALA A 562 9.71 -3.41 -18.17
N ARG A 563 10.45 -4.51 -18.37
CA ARG A 563 10.08 -5.58 -19.31
C ARG A 563 8.74 -6.23 -18.89
N LYS A 564 8.58 -6.59 -17.62
CA LYS A 564 7.33 -7.15 -17.09
C LYS A 564 6.16 -6.16 -17.22
N VAL A 565 6.37 -4.87 -16.94
CA VAL A 565 5.35 -3.82 -17.09
C VAL A 565 4.92 -3.67 -18.56
N LEU A 566 5.87 -3.67 -19.49
CA LEU A 566 5.58 -3.58 -20.93
C LEU A 566 4.85 -4.83 -21.44
N GLU A 567 5.30 -6.02 -21.04
CA GLU A 567 4.63 -7.28 -21.36
C GLU A 567 3.17 -7.28 -20.87
N SER A 568 2.95 -6.90 -19.61
CA SER A 568 1.61 -6.74 -19.04
C SER A 568 0.78 -5.72 -19.82
N THR A 569 1.36 -4.57 -20.15
CA THR A 569 0.72 -3.50 -20.90
C THR A 569 0.25 -3.99 -22.27
N ILE A 570 1.12 -4.69 -23.00
CA ILE A 570 0.82 -5.24 -24.33
C ILE A 570 -0.26 -6.33 -24.26
N ASN A 571 -0.25 -7.16 -23.22
CA ASN A 571 -1.17 -8.27 -23.08
C ASN A 571 -2.57 -7.87 -22.63
N THR A 572 -2.71 -6.73 -21.94
CA THR A 572 -3.94 -6.40 -21.21
C THR A 572 -4.53 -5.02 -21.53
N SER A 573 -3.99 -4.32 -22.53
CA SER A 573 -4.51 -3.03 -23.00
C SER A 573 -4.70 -2.99 -24.51
N ASP A 574 -5.47 -2.02 -24.98
CA ASP A 574 -5.70 -1.75 -26.41
C ASP A 574 -4.77 -0.65 -26.94
N GLY A 575 -4.17 0.11 -26.02
CA GLY A 575 -3.18 1.12 -26.29
C GLY A 575 -2.52 1.62 -25.01
N PHE A 576 -1.40 2.31 -25.16
CA PHE A 576 -0.76 2.97 -24.03
C PHE A 576 0.02 4.21 -24.45
N ALA A 577 0.32 5.08 -23.48
CA ALA A 577 1.27 6.18 -23.63
C ALA A 577 2.22 6.24 -22.43
N ILE A 578 3.52 6.38 -22.72
CA ILE A 578 4.57 6.74 -21.76
C ILE A 578 4.99 8.17 -22.06
N LEU A 579 4.89 9.06 -21.08
CA LEU A 579 5.16 10.50 -21.21
C LEU A 579 6.21 10.93 -20.18
N GLU A 580 7.34 11.45 -20.67
CA GLU A 580 8.48 11.90 -19.85
C GLU A 580 8.84 13.36 -20.22
N LEU A 581 8.95 14.27 -19.26
CA LEU A 581 9.25 15.69 -19.52
C LEU A 581 10.76 15.99 -19.67
N GLN A 582 11.57 14.96 -19.51
CA GLN A 582 13.02 14.99 -19.48
C GLN A 582 13.60 13.87 -20.36
N ASP A 583 14.85 14.05 -20.79
CA ASP A 583 15.68 13.00 -21.41
C ASP A 583 17.14 13.08 -20.92
N ARG A 584 17.99 12.21 -21.48
CA ARG A 584 19.42 12.09 -21.14
C ARG A 584 20.31 13.08 -21.89
N ARG A 585 19.75 14.05 -22.61
CA ARG A 585 20.55 14.99 -23.39
C ARG A 585 21.04 16.14 -22.50
N LEU A 586 22.18 16.73 -22.88
CA LEU A 586 22.82 17.78 -22.10
C LEU A 586 21.89 18.95 -21.79
N ALA A 587 21.04 19.34 -22.75
CA ALA A 587 20.09 20.43 -22.57
C ALA A 587 18.96 20.08 -21.59
N SER A 588 18.56 18.81 -21.48
CA SER A 588 17.60 18.36 -20.45
C SER A 588 18.23 18.40 -19.06
N LEU A 589 19.49 17.97 -18.91
CA LEU A 589 20.21 18.10 -17.63
C LEU A 589 20.39 19.57 -17.23
N LEU A 590 20.69 20.44 -18.21
CA LEU A 590 20.73 21.88 -17.98
C LEU A 590 19.36 22.41 -17.55
N LEU A 591 18.27 21.91 -18.12
CA LEU A 591 16.91 22.30 -17.70
C LEU A 591 16.67 21.95 -16.23
N MET A 592 17.11 20.78 -15.75
CA MET A 592 16.98 20.40 -14.33
C MET A 592 17.78 21.33 -13.42
N PHE A 593 18.94 21.82 -13.87
CA PHE A 593 19.70 22.85 -13.15
C PHE A 593 19.00 24.22 -13.18
N LEU A 594 18.38 24.60 -14.31
CA LEU A 594 17.64 25.86 -14.42
C LEU A 594 16.34 25.84 -13.60
N ASP A 595 15.75 24.66 -13.44
CA ASP A 595 14.55 24.44 -12.63
C ASP A 595 14.77 24.83 -11.15
N PHE A 596 15.96 24.56 -10.61
CA PHE A 596 16.38 25.05 -9.29
C PHE A 596 16.12 26.55 -9.11
N TRP A 597 16.48 27.36 -10.12
CA TRP A 597 16.29 28.81 -10.10
C TRP A 597 14.85 29.21 -10.40
N LEU A 598 14.18 28.49 -11.30
CA LEU A 598 12.78 28.71 -11.63
C LEU A 598 11.90 28.58 -10.39
N MET A 599 12.16 27.60 -9.52
CA MET A 599 11.41 27.38 -8.28
C MET A 599 11.37 28.62 -7.38
N PHE A 600 12.46 29.38 -7.26
CA PHE A 600 12.46 30.64 -6.49
C PHE A 600 11.53 31.69 -7.08
N VAL A 601 11.29 31.65 -8.39
CA VAL A 601 10.39 32.57 -9.08
C VAL A 601 8.95 32.08 -8.96
N VAL A 602 8.68 30.81 -9.24
CA VAL A 602 7.29 30.32 -9.36
C VAL A 602 6.64 30.04 -8.01
N THR A 603 7.41 29.73 -6.96
CA THR A 603 6.87 29.39 -5.64
C THR A 603 5.98 30.49 -5.07
N ILE A 604 6.37 31.76 -5.22
CA ILE A 604 5.56 32.88 -4.75
C ILE A 604 4.21 33.01 -5.47
N PHE A 605 4.11 32.58 -6.73
CA PHE A 605 2.86 32.68 -7.48
C PHE A 605 1.96 31.48 -7.26
N TRP A 606 2.53 30.28 -7.13
CA TRP A 606 1.77 29.03 -7.05
C TRP A 606 1.43 28.62 -5.60
N PHE A 607 2.28 28.99 -4.64
CA PHE A 607 2.21 28.45 -3.26
C PHE A 607 2.23 29.52 -2.17
N TRP A 608 1.77 30.74 -2.44
CA TRP A 608 1.79 31.82 -1.44
C TRP A 608 1.00 31.55 -0.16
N HIS A 609 0.02 30.67 -0.23
CA HIS A 609 -0.77 30.25 0.93
C HIS A 609 -0.12 29.12 1.74
N ASP A 610 0.96 28.49 1.26
CA ASP A 610 1.66 27.42 1.98
C ASP A 610 2.95 27.96 2.63
N PRO A 611 2.93 28.34 3.92
CA PRO A 611 4.09 28.93 4.58
C PRO A 611 5.27 27.97 4.67
N LEU A 612 5.03 26.65 4.70
CA LEU A 612 6.11 25.67 4.72
C LEU A 612 6.75 25.52 3.33
N GLN A 613 5.97 25.58 2.25
CA GLN A 613 6.54 25.65 0.90
C GLN A 613 7.46 26.89 0.78
N MET A 614 6.99 28.04 1.24
CA MET A 614 7.77 29.28 1.22
C MET A 614 9.06 29.17 2.04
N PHE A 615 8.98 28.62 3.25
CA PHE A 615 10.12 28.45 4.13
C PHE A 615 11.19 27.53 3.52
N PHE A 616 10.78 26.37 2.98
CA PHE A 616 11.71 25.40 2.40
C PHE A 616 12.13 25.69 0.94
N THR A 617 11.59 26.77 0.34
CA THR A 617 12.13 27.34 -0.90
C THR A 617 13.10 28.46 -0.60
N TYR A 618 12.75 29.44 0.24
CA TYR A 618 13.53 30.69 0.36
C TYR A 618 14.51 30.73 1.53
N ILE A 619 14.20 30.09 2.67
CA ILE A 619 15.02 30.17 3.88
C ILE A 619 16.00 29.00 3.94
N ILE A 620 15.48 27.78 3.80
CA ILE A 620 16.28 26.56 3.73
C ILE A 620 15.89 25.86 2.42
N PRO A 621 16.62 26.05 1.30
CA PRO A 621 16.18 25.68 -0.05
C PRO A 621 16.25 24.16 -0.31
N ILE A 622 15.63 23.37 0.56
CA ILE A 622 15.54 21.91 0.45
C ILE A 622 14.68 21.54 -0.75
N LEU A 623 13.57 22.23 -1.00
CA LEU A 623 12.68 21.88 -2.11
C LEU A 623 13.34 22.14 -3.48
N PRO A 624 13.94 23.33 -3.75
CA PRO A 624 14.70 23.55 -4.99
C PRO A 624 15.83 22.55 -5.20
N PHE A 625 16.61 22.27 -4.16
CA PHE A 625 17.72 21.32 -4.25
C PHE A 625 17.22 19.91 -4.57
N THR A 626 16.21 19.44 -3.85
CA THR A 626 15.69 18.09 -3.99
C THR A 626 15.10 17.87 -5.37
N LEU A 627 14.25 18.78 -5.86
CA LEU A 627 13.61 18.64 -7.17
C LEU A 627 14.60 18.76 -8.33
N SER A 628 15.57 19.66 -8.23
CA SER A 628 16.62 19.77 -9.25
C SER A 628 17.51 18.53 -9.30
N PHE A 629 17.88 17.98 -8.13
CA PHE A 629 18.66 16.73 -8.05
C PHE A 629 17.87 15.53 -8.57
N ASP A 630 16.64 15.36 -8.08
CA ASP A 630 15.78 14.25 -8.50
C ASP A 630 15.49 14.35 -9.99
N GLY A 631 15.14 15.53 -10.50
CA GLY A 631 14.97 15.76 -11.93
C GLY A 631 16.21 15.42 -12.75
N PHE A 632 17.41 15.76 -12.28
CA PHE A 632 18.67 15.35 -12.92
C PHE A 632 18.82 13.82 -12.96
N VAL A 633 18.50 13.15 -11.85
CA VAL A 633 18.51 11.69 -11.76
C VAL A 633 17.44 11.05 -12.66
N SER A 634 16.21 11.56 -12.67
CA SER A 634 15.13 11.13 -13.55
C SER A 634 15.55 11.26 -15.01
N SER A 635 16.19 12.37 -15.37
CA SER A 635 16.81 12.58 -16.68
C SER A 635 17.77 11.45 -17.05
N LEU A 636 18.67 11.04 -16.15
CA LEU A 636 19.61 9.94 -16.36
C LEU A 636 18.96 8.54 -16.41
N ARG A 637 17.81 8.37 -15.76
CA ARG A 637 17.02 7.14 -15.74
C ARG A 637 16.09 6.99 -16.96
N THR A 638 15.77 8.07 -17.66
CA THR A 638 14.83 8.06 -18.80
C THR A 638 15.36 7.27 -20.01
N ARG A 639 14.50 6.37 -20.52
CA ARG A 639 14.76 5.58 -21.73
C ARG A 639 14.30 6.32 -22.99
N ASN A 640 15.02 6.13 -24.09
CA ASN A 640 14.59 6.61 -25.41
C ASN A 640 13.71 5.56 -26.12
N PHE A 641 13.11 5.94 -27.25
CA PHE A 641 12.22 5.05 -28.01
C PHE A 641 12.88 3.70 -28.38
N LEU A 642 14.12 3.73 -28.86
CA LEU A 642 14.85 2.51 -29.24
C LEU A 642 15.04 1.56 -28.06
N GLU A 643 15.43 2.08 -26.90
CA GLU A 643 15.62 1.29 -25.68
C GLU A 643 14.32 0.65 -25.19
N VAL A 644 13.20 1.37 -25.28
CA VAL A 644 11.88 0.78 -24.94
C VAL A 644 11.50 -0.30 -25.96
N MET A 645 11.77 -0.12 -27.25
CA MET A 645 11.52 -1.17 -28.25
C MET A 645 12.37 -2.42 -27.98
N THR A 646 13.62 -2.28 -27.53
CA THR A 646 14.46 -3.44 -27.15
C THR A 646 13.96 -4.17 -25.91
N LEU A 647 13.26 -3.48 -25.01
CA LEU A 647 12.59 -4.14 -23.88
C LEU A 647 11.37 -4.93 -24.32
N ILE A 648 10.63 -4.46 -25.33
CA ILE A 648 9.46 -5.15 -25.89
C ILE A 648 9.89 -6.39 -26.68
N ASP A 649 10.88 -6.26 -27.56
CA ASP A 649 11.34 -7.36 -28.40
C ASP A 649 12.84 -7.57 -28.22
N SER A 650 13.19 -8.63 -27.49
CA SER A 650 14.59 -9.02 -27.23
C SER A 650 15.35 -9.42 -28.50
N SER A 651 14.67 -9.75 -29.60
CA SER A 651 15.33 -10.03 -30.89
C SER A 651 15.95 -8.76 -31.51
N LEU A 652 15.41 -7.58 -31.19
CA LEU A 652 16.01 -6.29 -31.60
C LEU A 652 17.35 -6.05 -30.91
N GLU A 653 17.52 -6.54 -29.68
CA GLU A 653 18.78 -6.46 -28.94
C GLU A 653 19.87 -7.28 -29.66
N ALA A 654 19.55 -8.52 -30.04
CA ALA A 654 20.45 -9.36 -30.84
C ALA A 654 20.78 -8.72 -32.21
N ALA A 655 19.80 -8.08 -32.87
CA ALA A 655 19.99 -7.39 -34.13
C ALA A 655 20.87 -6.12 -34.01
N LEU A 656 20.81 -5.42 -32.87
CA LEU A 656 21.66 -4.27 -32.53
C LEU A 656 23.11 -4.65 -32.23
N HIS A 657 23.37 -5.90 -31.84
CA HIS A 657 24.72 -6.44 -31.65
C HIS A 657 25.28 -7.17 -32.88
N GLY A 658 24.45 -7.40 -33.91
CA GLY A 658 24.81 -8.10 -35.15
C GLY A 658 25.11 -7.17 -36.35
N ALA A 659 25.26 -7.78 -37.54
CA ALA A 659 25.56 -7.08 -38.80
C ALA A 659 24.48 -6.06 -39.22
N GLN A 660 23.28 -6.14 -38.64
CA GLN A 660 22.12 -5.29 -38.96
C GLN A 660 22.03 -4.04 -38.07
N ALA A 661 22.93 -3.86 -37.09
CA ALA A 661 22.89 -2.78 -36.10
C ALA A 661 22.74 -1.38 -36.72
N LYS A 662 23.47 -1.09 -37.80
CA LYS A 662 23.37 0.20 -38.51
C LYS A 662 22.00 0.40 -39.18
N THR A 663 21.38 -0.66 -39.67
CA THR A 663 20.05 -0.62 -40.29
C THR A 663 18.97 -0.47 -39.23
N VAL A 664 19.04 -1.22 -38.13
CA VAL A 664 18.09 -1.13 -37.01
C VAL A 664 18.12 0.26 -36.37
N ARG A 665 19.32 0.80 -36.08
CA ARG A 665 19.45 2.18 -35.57
C ARG A 665 18.99 3.27 -36.57
N ARG A 666 18.96 2.96 -37.86
CA ARG A 666 18.50 3.89 -38.91
C ARG A 666 16.98 3.87 -39.08
N VAL A 667 16.36 2.71 -38.85
CA VAL A 667 14.90 2.49 -38.94
C VAL A 667 14.20 2.89 -37.64
N LEU A 668 14.73 2.44 -36.50
CA LEU A 668 14.30 2.83 -35.15
C LEU A 668 15.18 3.99 -34.68
N GLN A 669 14.94 5.19 -35.23
CA GLN A 669 15.55 6.42 -34.71
C GLN A 669 14.93 6.79 -33.35
N GLU A 670 15.48 7.78 -32.65
CA GLU A 670 14.92 8.29 -31.38
C GLU A 670 13.46 8.76 -31.50
N THR A 671 13.03 9.07 -32.72
CA THR A 671 11.63 9.28 -33.10
C THR A 671 11.32 8.39 -34.29
N GLY A 672 10.20 7.66 -34.27
CA GLY A 672 9.89 6.74 -35.35
C GLY A 672 8.62 5.95 -35.13
N THR A 673 8.31 5.09 -36.10
CA THR A 673 7.19 4.13 -36.03
C THR A 673 7.74 2.72 -36.17
N ALA A 674 7.31 1.82 -35.29
CA ALA A 674 7.68 0.41 -35.32
C ALA A 674 6.42 -0.45 -35.32
N GLU A 675 6.43 -1.56 -36.07
CA GLU A 675 5.37 -2.57 -36.01
C GLU A 675 5.96 -3.86 -35.46
N ILE A 676 5.43 -4.34 -34.33
CA ILE A 676 5.91 -5.54 -33.64
C ILE A 676 4.67 -6.32 -33.19
N GLU A 677 4.56 -7.59 -33.58
CA GLU A 677 3.53 -8.53 -33.10
C GLU A 677 2.08 -8.00 -33.10
N GLY A 678 1.69 -7.27 -34.16
CA GLY A 678 0.32 -6.72 -34.27
C GLY A 678 0.09 -5.45 -33.46
N TRP A 679 1.16 -4.77 -33.05
CA TRP A 679 1.15 -3.45 -32.43
C TRP A 679 1.89 -2.44 -33.31
N VAL A 680 1.39 -1.20 -33.34
CA VAL A 680 2.11 -0.04 -33.89
C VAL A 680 2.57 0.83 -32.73
N PHE A 681 3.87 1.09 -32.69
CA PHE A 681 4.51 1.97 -31.73
C PHE A 681 4.97 3.24 -32.41
N LYS A 682 4.83 4.37 -31.74
CA LYS A 682 5.27 5.68 -32.20
C LYS A 682 6.02 6.40 -31.09
N GLY A 683 7.28 6.71 -31.33
CA GLY A 683 8.13 7.51 -30.44
C GLY A 683 8.35 8.91 -30.98
N GLY A 684 8.37 9.93 -30.12
CA GLY A 684 8.60 11.30 -30.53
C GLY A 684 9.07 12.23 -29.40
N ARG A 685 9.48 13.45 -29.81
CA ARG A 685 9.88 14.56 -28.93
C ARG A 685 9.11 15.81 -29.32
N GLU A 686 8.41 16.44 -28.38
CA GLU A 686 7.70 17.71 -28.58
C GLU A 686 8.18 18.77 -27.57
N MET A 687 8.48 19.98 -28.03
CA MET A 687 9.08 21.03 -27.20
C MET A 687 8.03 21.66 -26.28
N HIS A 688 8.09 21.37 -24.98
CA HIS A 688 7.21 21.98 -23.98
C HIS A 688 7.72 23.34 -23.50
N THR A 689 9.05 23.51 -23.36
CA THR A 689 9.66 24.73 -22.84
C THR A 689 10.74 25.24 -23.77
N TRP A 690 10.57 26.45 -24.31
CA TRP A 690 11.55 27.05 -25.19
C TRP A 690 12.81 27.48 -24.39
N PRO A 691 14.03 27.28 -24.90
CA PRO A 691 14.36 26.65 -26.18
C PRO A 691 14.72 25.15 -26.10
N ILE A 692 14.75 24.56 -24.90
CA ILE A 692 15.47 23.30 -24.67
C ILE A 692 14.68 22.20 -23.96
N GLY A 693 13.46 22.46 -23.48
CA GLY A 693 12.63 21.49 -22.78
C GLY A 693 11.72 20.72 -23.74
N TYR A 694 11.88 19.40 -23.77
CA TYR A 694 11.13 18.49 -24.65
C TYR A 694 10.45 17.39 -23.86
N MET A 695 9.20 17.10 -24.19
CA MET A 695 8.49 15.93 -23.72
C MET A 695 8.78 14.78 -24.68
N ASN A 696 9.34 13.72 -24.14
CA ASN A 696 9.53 12.45 -24.83
C ASN A 696 8.24 11.63 -24.65
N TYR A 697 7.72 11.11 -25.74
CA TYR A 697 6.53 10.26 -25.71
C TYR A 697 6.75 8.97 -26.47
N ILE A 698 6.11 7.92 -25.98
CA ILE A 698 6.00 6.63 -26.66
C ILE A 698 4.54 6.23 -26.58
N VAL A 699 3.90 6.05 -27.74
CA VAL A 699 2.53 5.59 -27.85
C VAL A 699 2.52 4.24 -28.53
N GLY A 700 1.85 3.25 -27.93
CA GLY A 700 1.58 1.96 -28.54
C GLY A 700 0.10 1.78 -28.77
N ARG A 701 -0.29 1.18 -29.89
CA ARG A 701 -1.67 0.76 -30.14
C ARG A 701 -1.75 -0.60 -30.81
N ARG A 702 -2.80 -1.35 -30.51
CA ARG A 702 -3.07 -2.63 -31.15
C ARG A 702 -3.61 -2.44 -32.57
N ILE A 703 -3.18 -3.29 -33.50
CA ILE A 703 -3.74 -3.36 -34.86
C ILE A 703 -4.94 -4.31 -34.80
N ASN A 704 -6.14 -3.77 -34.99
CA ASN A 704 -7.31 -4.62 -35.21
C ASN A 704 -7.11 -5.38 -36.53
N ARG A 705 -6.91 -6.71 -36.47
CA ARG A 705 -7.02 -7.55 -37.66
C ARG A 705 -8.42 -7.30 -38.24
N ARG A 706 -8.49 -6.67 -39.42
CA ARG A 706 -9.72 -6.74 -40.23
C ARG A 706 -10.03 -8.23 -40.38
N ARG A 707 -11.21 -8.63 -39.92
CA ARG A 707 -11.78 -9.94 -40.23
C ARG A 707 -11.90 -10.09 -41.73
#